data_AF-A0A3M7MYJ2-F1
#
_entry.id   AF-A0A3M7MYJ2-F1
#
_cell.length_a   1.000
_cell.length_b   1.000
_cell.length_c   1.000
_cell.angle_alpha   90.00
_cell.angle_beta   90.00
_cell.angle_gamma   90.00
#
_symmetry.space_group_name_H-M   'P 1'
#
loop_
_entity.id
_entity.type
_entity.pdbx_description
1 polymer ?
#
loop_
_entity_poly.entity_id
_entity_poly.type
_entity_poly.pdbx_seq_one_letter_code
_entity_poly.pdbx_strand_id
1 'polypeptide(L)'
;MAPRDIRPSTEFVNIPGQPTEQLYTHAATTEGANRLVFTAGHWGKRNGEFVPSLKQQVEDSFLNLKESLREAGATPQDIVKITFYVVDWPWTDTEALVEPWLNLLTDEHGVKHKPPSVVIPVAKLARPEAKFEVEAVAAVGGLSQPFDYSLRKTTQPRTVSHVDVVVVGAGFSGTQAAHDISKEGLSVALLEATHRVGGRSKTIKLASGPGRIELGATWINQHTQPKVYTTAKRLGLHPVPQYLDGEAILQMLDGKIYRSGGQDKAGGSPGLPDSDAKAYQALIEAIDHETTKNAALDINNTGRFPTDKDVSTLEWTKQKKLGDFSLQLIRSLTTAMVGREPNEVGIHYLLDYIKSGGGFTSLASDDSHGAQQLFIREGTSAIAHGLAAELKPGSVIVNCPVDEIDQHGSEVIVRTATGFTFVCKRVVVAVPTNTYGKIRFTPPLPEPKRALASETKPGVYAKVLLTYTHPWWRDIGLLGKFRSQIGPICFSWEVSNFEDRSFTLALFMGGDRAAKWYALPPLKRQQAVINHLADLVGQEHRHLATDVLEYNAGEWVEEEWMGGAPTSAIPPGLLSKYGEALRAPFKNIYFAGGETAREWKGYLEGALRAGSRAADEVLADLGKQRAKKGETMCVRESDETGVEDYVFTSIPWCRKILDDPDFVLEATMSRIPPQDNASLNALVASTLRTSNTIAGWCSLFRRPASSPSGLKDEVRTLLALRPGLDGYIGVCHGGIVATMLDEVMSILVAVCRTEQGLDFSNVTADLRVTFVKPVPTPAVVLLTAKIRDIKKERKYYVNADIVDEKGTVLARGEGLFIHVPPDTTKL
;
A
#
# COMPACT_ATOMS: atom_id res chain seq x y z
N MET A 1 15.33 25.39 2.39
CA MET A 1 16.24 24.51 3.14
C MET A 1 15.38 23.52 3.92
N ALA A 2 15.82 22.27 4.01
CA ALA A 2 15.20 21.20 4.79
C ALA A 2 14.84 21.65 6.24
N PRO A 3 13.68 21.30 6.82
CA PRO A 3 13.51 21.22 8.26
C PRO A 3 14.52 20.21 8.81
N ARG A 4 15.19 20.59 9.89
CA ARG A 4 16.51 20.12 10.33
C ARG A 4 16.59 18.73 10.99
N ASP A 5 15.52 17.94 11.07
CA ASP A 5 15.43 16.90 12.13
C ASP A 5 15.65 15.43 11.73
N ILE A 6 16.48 15.13 10.73
CA ILE A 6 17.23 13.86 10.75
C ILE A 6 18.68 14.11 10.37
N ARG A 7 19.30 15.10 11.02
CA ARG A 7 20.76 15.09 11.13
C ARG A 7 21.14 14.03 12.16
N PRO A 8 22.21 13.25 11.95
CA PRO A 8 22.73 12.41 13.01
C PRO A 8 23.01 13.28 14.24
N SER A 9 22.59 12.81 15.41
CA SER A 9 22.99 13.47 16.66
C SER A 9 24.50 13.30 16.79
N THR A 10 25.22 14.40 16.97
CA THR A 10 26.66 14.39 17.17
C THR A 10 26.96 14.94 18.55
N GLU A 11 27.62 14.15 19.38
CA GLU A 11 28.07 14.57 20.70
C GLU A 11 29.58 14.78 20.66
N PHE A 12 30.03 15.95 21.12
CA PHE A 12 31.45 16.25 21.26
C PHE A 12 31.88 16.09 22.72
N VAL A 13 32.82 15.18 22.95
CA VAL A 13 33.24 14.76 24.29
C VAL A 13 34.63 15.31 24.58
N ASN A 14 34.78 15.94 25.75
CA ASN A 14 36.06 16.39 26.27
C ASN A 14 36.46 15.56 27.50
N ILE A 15 37.75 15.26 27.62
CA ILE A 15 38.29 14.57 28.79
C ILE A 15 38.28 15.54 29.98
N PRO A 16 37.63 15.21 31.11
CA PRO A 16 37.64 16.07 32.29
C PRO A 16 39.06 16.38 32.77
N GLY A 17 39.34 17.66 33.03
CA GLY A 17 40.63 18.11 33.58
C GLY A 17 41.75 18.34 32.57
N GLN A 18 41.55 18.06 31.27
CA GLN A 18 42.49 18.50 30.24
C GLN A 18 42.18 19.93 29.78
N PRO A 19 43.19 20.78 29.55
CA PRO A 19 42.97 22.11 29.01
C PRO A 19 42.36 22.00 27.61
N THR A 20 41.08 22.35 27.48
CA THR A 20 40.47 22.58 26.18
C THR A 20 40.85 23.98 25.75
N GLU A 21 41.92 24.09 24.96
CA GLU A 21 42.12 25.31 24.17
C GLU A 21 40.82 25.55 23.39
N GLN A 22 40.37 26.80 23.32
CA GLN A 22 39.01 27.19 22.91
C GLN A 22 38.64 26.85 21.44
N LEU A 23 39.36 25.94 20.78
CA LEU A 23 39.42 25.74 19.34
C LEU A 23 38.92 24.36 18.86
N TYR A 24 38.91 23.31 19.69
CA TYR A 24 38.52 21.94 19.28
C TYR A 24 37.93 21.09 20.44
N THR A 25 37.55 19.83 20.15
CA THR A 25 37.08 18.83 21.12
C THR A 25 37.87 17.51 21.01
N HIS A 26 37.94 16.71 22.09
CA HIS A 26 38.80 15.51 22.10
C HIS A 26 38.23 14.32 21.31
N ALA A 27 36.92 14.13 21.33
CA ALA A 27 36.23 13.05 20.61
C ALA A 27 34.87 13.51 20.09
N ALA A 28 34.38 12.83 19.05
CA ALA A 28 33.03 12.96 18.53
C ALA A 28 32.38 11.58 18.43
N THR A 29 31.13 11.46 18.86
CA THR A 29 30.27 10.29 18.62
C THR A 29 29.08 10.72 17.77
N THR A 30 28.59 9.82 16.93
CA THR A 30 27.43 10.09 16.05
C THR A 30 26.41 8.97 16.16
N GLU A 31 25.15 9.30 16.37
CA GLU A 31 24.04 8.33 16.29
C GLU A 31 23.11 8.66 15.11
N GLY A 32 22.53 7.63 14.49
CA GLY A 32 21.62 7.80 13.34
C GLY A 32 22.31 8.23 12.03
N ALA A 33 23.65 8.21 11.97
CA ALA A 33 24.40 8.52 10.75
C ALA A 33 24.26 7.37 9.74
N ASN A 34 23.53 7.63 8.65
CA ASN A 34 23.32 6.65 7.58
C ASN A 34 24.37 6.77 6.45
N ARG A 35 25.20 7.82 6.48
CA ARG A 35 26.26 8.06 5.49
C ARG A 35 27.38 8.93 6.05
N LEU A 36 28.62 8.60 5.68
CA LEU A 36 29.81 9.44 5.89
C LEU A 36 30.23 10.10 4.57
N VAL A 37 30.70 11.34 4.67
CA VAL A 37 31.28 12.13 3.58
C VAL A 37 32.75 12.37 3.92
N PHE A 38 33.65 11.99 3.02
CA PHE A 38 35.08 12.21 3.13
C PHE A 38 35.48 13.26 2.09
N THR A 39 36.20 14.30 2.50
CA THR A 39 36.69 15.35 1.62
C THR A 39 38.23 15.31 1.57
N ALA A 40 38.83 15.74 0.47
CA ALA A 40 40.30 15.85 0.30
C ALA A 40 40.62 16.90 -0.78
N GLY A 41 41.85 17.43 -0.81
CA GLY A 41 42.33 18.28 -1.91
C GLY A 41 41.81 19.72 -1.93
N HIS A 42 41.35 20.27 -0.79
CA HIS A 42 40.85 21.65 -0.73
C HIS A 42 42.00 22.63 -0.53
N TRP A 43 42.58 23.02 -1.65
CA TRP A 43 43.60 24.07 -1.71
C TRP A 43 42.97 25.46 -1.86
N GLY A 44 43.74 26.49 -1.48
CA GLY A 44 43.38 27.90 -1.61
C GLY A 44 43.47 28.41 -3.05
N LYS A 45 42.70 27.78 -3.93
CA LYS A 45 42.60 28.15 -5.35
C LYS A 45 41.30 28.88 -5.66
N ARG A 46 41.41 29.91 -6.49
CA ARG A 46 40.29 30.59 -7.15
C ARG A 46 40.55 30.64 -8.64
N ASN A 47 39.55 30.27 -9.45
CA ASN A 47 39.66 30.25 -10.92
C ASN A 47 40.90 29.48 -11.44
N GLY A 48 41.38 28.48 -10.69
CA GLY A 48 42.53 27.64 -11.05
C GLY A 48 43.89 28.09 -10.50
N GLU A 49 43.99 29.32 -9.97
CA GLU A 49 45.24 29.95 -9.53
C GLU A 49 45.38 30.00 -8.01
N PHE A 50 46.62 30.00 -7.52
CA PHE A 50 46.95 30.17 -6.09
C PHE A 50 47.21 31.64 -5.79
N VAL A 51 46.53 32.15 -4.77
CA VAL A 51 46.76 33.50 -4.24
C VAL A 51 48.01 33.53 -3.35
N PRO A 52 48.85 34.58 -3.35
CA PRO A 52 50.10 34.59 -2.57
C PRO A 52 49.93 34.62 -1.05
N SER A 53 48.80 35.13 -0.55
CA SER A 53 48.54 35.30 0.89
C SER A 53 48.10 34.00 1.55
N LEU A 54 48.69 33.64 2.70
CA LEU A 54 48.26 32.48 3.49
C LEU A 54 46.81 32.64 3.96
N LYS A 55 46.45 33.81 4.51
CA LYS A 55 45.07 34.09 4.96
C LYS A 55 44.06 33.91 3.83
N GLN A 56 44.38 34.42 2.63
CA GLN A 56 43.49 34.28 1.48
C GLN A 56 43.39 32.82 1.01
N GLN A 57 44.50 32.07 1.01
CA GLN A 57 44.46 30.63 0.69
C GLN A 57 43.63 29.84 1.71
N VAL A 58 43.69 30.17 3.00
CA VAL A 58 42.87 29.56 4.05
C VAL A 58 41.38 29.83 3.80
N GLU A 59 41.01 31.09 3.58
CA GLU A 59 39.63 31.49 3.27
C GLU A 59 39.13 30.78 2.01
N ASP A 60 39.97 30.71 0.98
CA ASP A 60 39.61 30.07 -0.28
C ASP A 60 39.44 28.55 -0.13
N SER A 61 40.34 27.89 0.61
CA SER A 61 40.24 26.49 0.97
C SER A 61 38.95 26.19 1.73
N PHE A 62 38.53 27.05 2.68
CA PHE A 62 37.29 26.85 3.42
C PHE A 62 36.05 27.06 2.56
N LEU A 63 36.05 28.00 1.62
CA LEU A 63 34.94 28.10 0.68
C LEU A 63 34.89 26.87 -0.25
N ASN A 64 36.03 26.40 -0.73
CA ASN A 64 36.12 25.20 -1.58
C ASN A 64 35.62 23.97 -0.80
N LEU A 65 36.00 23.83 0.48
CA LEU A 65 35.49 22.79 1.37
C LEU A 65 33.97 22.91 1.56
N LYS A 66 33.46 24.12 1.79
CA LYS A 66 32.02 24.38 1.93
C LYS A 66 31.26 24.00 0.66
N GLU A 67 31.80 24.29 -0.50
CA GLU A 67 31.24 23.89 -1.80
C GLU A 67 31.24 22.37 -1.95
N SER A 68 32.35 21.69 -1.69
CA SER A 68 32.43 20.22 -1.75
C SER A 68 31.48 19.53 -0.77
N LEU A 69 31.37 20.04 0.47
CA LEU A 69 30.39 19.54 1.44
C LEU A 69 28.97 19.74 0.92
N ARG A 70 28.65 20.93 0.38
CA ARG A 70 27.33 21.23 -0.20
C ARG A 70 27.00 20.28 -1.35
N GLU A 71 27.93 20.02 -2.25
CA GLU A 71 27.76 19.07 -3.36
C GLU A 71 27.60 17.62 -2.87
N ALA A 72 28.26 17.26 -1.77
CA ALA A 72 28.09 15.97 -1.12
C ALA A 72 26.81 15.85 -0.27
N GLY A 73 25.96 16.89 -0.23
CA GLY A 73 24.73 16.94 0.58
C GLY A 73 24.99 17.06 2.08
N ALA A 74 26.09 17.71 2.45
CA ALA A 74 26.51 18.03 3.82
C ALA A 74 26.69 19.55 3.99
N THR A 75 26.86 19.99 5.22
CA THR A 75 27.17 21.37 5.62
C THR A 75 28.38 21.37 6.56
N PRO A 76 29.03 22.51 6.81
CA PRO A 76 30.11 22.59 7.80
C PRO A 76 29.72 22.10 9.19
N GLN A 77 28.43 22.22 9.56
CA GLN A 77 27.91 21.73 10.84
C GLN A 77 27.84 20.20 10.93
N ASP A 78 27.94 19.50 9.80
CA ASP A 78 27.95 18.02 9.76
C ASP A 78 29.36 17.45 9.93
N ILE A 79 30.40 18.31 10.00
CA ILE A 79 31.80 17.88 10.17
C ILE A 79 31.99 17.26 11.56
N VAL A 80 32.45 16.02 11.58
CA VAL A 80 32.76 15.25 12.80
C VAL A 80 34.25 15.08 13.04
N LYS A 81 35.09 15.38 12.04
CA LYS A 81 36.54 15.48 12.15
C LYS A 81 37.10 16.38 11.07
N ILE A 82 38.14 17.14 11.39
CA ILE A 82 38.87 17.94 10.40
C ILE A 82 40.39 17.85 10.58
N THR A 83 41.12 17.96 9.47
CA THR A 83 42.58 18.03 9.44
C THR A 83 43.02 19.20 8.58
N PHE A 84 43.98 19.98 9.08
CA PHE A 84 44.62 21.09 8.38
C PHE A 84 46.09 20.76 8.12
N TYR A 85 46.57 21.06 6.93
CA TYR A 85 47.99 21.03 6.59
C TYR A 85 48.44 22.45 6.29
N VAL A 86 49.43 22.95 7.02
CA VAL A 86 49.89 24.34 6.86
C VAL A 86 51.39 24.39 6.62
N VAL A 87 51.79 25.02 5.51
CA VAL A 87 53.19 25.15 5.13
C VAL A 87 53.88 26.16 6.03
N ASP A 88 55.02 25.77 6.61
CA ASP A 88 55.88 26.63 7.43
C ASP A 88 55.14 27.39 8.54
N TRP A 89 54.20 26.70 9.22
CA TRP A 89 53.28 27.31 10.19
C TRP A 89 54.02 28.19 11.22
N PRO A 90 53.89 29.53 11.14
CA PRO A 90 54.49 30.43 12.08
C PRO A 90 53.54 30.50 13.26
N TRP A 91 53.83 29.75 14.33
CA TRP A 91 53.02 29.67 15.56
C TRP A 91 52.65 31.02 16.21
N THR A 92 53.12 32.14 15.65
CA THR A 92 52.83 33.53 16.00
C THR A 92 51.68 34.18 15.21
N ASP A 93 51.27 33.64 14.04
CA ASP A 93 50.18 34.17 13.20
C ASP A 93 48.99 33.20 13.17
N THR A 94 48.36 33.03 14.34
CA THR A 94 47.20 32.14 14.48
C THR A 94 45.93 32.75 13.90
N GLU A 95 45.84 34.08 13.75
CA GLU A 95 44.65 34.77 13.25
C GLU A 95 44.33 34.38 11.81
N ALA A 96 45.35 34.18 10.97
CA ALA A 96 45.18 33.77 9.57
C ALA A 96 44.44 32.44 9.38
N LEU A 97 44.44 31.56 10.39
CA LEU A 97 43.71 30.29 10.39
C LEU A 97 42.48 30.30 11.30
N VAL A 98 42.64 30.77 12.53
CA VAL A 98 41.63 30.64 13.58
C VAL A 98 40.38 31.44 13.27
N GLU A 99 40.50 32.66 12.73
CA GLU A 99 39.32 33.47 12.39
C GLU A 99 38.51 32.82 11.24
N PRO A 100 39.10 32.50 10.07
CA PRO A 100 38.37 31.80 9.01
C PRO A 100 37.82 30.43 9.45
N TRP A 101 38.54 29.72 10.32
CA TRP A 101 38.12 28.44 10.87
C TRP A 101 36.87 28.57 11.75
N LEU A 102 36.89 29.50 12.70
CA LEU A 102 35.73 29.76 13.55
C LEU A 102 34.54 30.24 12.72
N ASN A 103 34.77 31.03 11.67
CA ASN A 103 33.72 31.48 10.76
C ASN A 103 33.08 30.30 9.99
N LEU A 104 33.86 29.30 9.56
CA LEU A 104 33.34 28.10 8.90
C LEU A 104 32.43 27.28 9.84
N LEU A 105 32.79 27.21 11.12
CA LEU A 105 32.09 26.41 12.14
C LEU A 105 30.94 27.12 12.85
N THR A 106 30.80 28.43 12.65
CA THR A 106 29.75 29.22 13.27
C THR A 106 28.48 29.07 12.45
N ASP A 107 27.40 28.62 13.07
CA ASP A 107 26.10 28.56 12.42
C ASP A 107 25.41 29.93 12.36
N GLU A 108 24.25 29.99 11.72
CA GLU A 108 23.45 31.21 11.55
C GLU A 108 22.98 31.84 12.88
N HIS A 109 23.07 31.10 13.99
CA HIS A 109 22.69 31.55 15.33
C HIS A 109 23.92 31.94 16.19
N GLY A 110 25.13 31.89 15.61
CA GLY A 110 26.37 32.21 16.31
C GLY A 110 26.94 31.07 17.14
N VAL A 111 26.39 29.85 17.04
CA VAL A 111 26.89 28.68 17.78
C VAL A 111 28.05 28.04 17.01
N LYS A 112 29.15 27.77 17.72
CA LYS A 112 30.39 27.19 17.17
C LYS A 112 30.41 25.68 17.40
N HIS A 113 30.30 24.90 16.32
CA HIS A 113 30.37 23.44 16.35
C HIS A 113 31.82 23.00 16.15
N LYS A 114 32.53 22.61 17.21
CA LYS A 114 34.00 22.39 17.19
C LYS A 114 34.33 20.90 17.16
N PRO A 115 34.55 20.28 15.99
CA PRO A 115 34.91 18.87 15.92
C PRO A 115 36.32 18.60 16.44
N PRO A 116 36.66 17.33 16.68
CA PRO A 116 38.04 16.88 16.71
C PRO A 116 38.81 17.44 15.51
N SER A 117 39.84 18.23 15.81
CA SER A 117 40.58 19.01 14.84
C SER A 117 42.07 18.79 15.00
N VAL A 118 42.78 18.61 13.88
CA VAL A 118 44.24 18.39 13.87
C VAL A 118 44.90 19.41 12.96
N VAL A 119 45.87 20.16 13.47
CA VAL A 119 46.75 21.02 12.66
C VAL A 119 48.08 20.29 12.47
N ILE A 120 48.51 20.10 11.22
CA ILE A 120 49.76 19.45 10.84
C ILE A 120 50.64 20.48 10.13
N PRO A 121 51.68 21.01 10.80
CA PRO A 121 52.71 21.81 10.14
C PRO A 121 53.49 20.93 9.16
N VAL A 122 53.62 21.38 7.92
CA VAL A 122 54.37 20.67 6.87
C VAL A 122 55.42 21.58 6.25
N ALA A 123 56.53 21.00 5.79
CA ALA A 123 57.57 21.77 5.09
C ALA A 123 57.15 22.16 3.66
N LYS A 124 56.23 21.41 3.05
CA LYS A 124 55.69 21.66 1.71
C LYS A 124 54.44 20.82 1.45
N LEU A 125 53.59 21.28 0.53
CA LEU A 125 52.50 20.51 -0.07
C LEU A 125 52.91 20.00 -1.47
N ALA A 126 52.05 19.22 -2.11
CA ALA A 126 52.31 18.65 -3.44
C ALA A 126 52.51 19.71 -4.55
N ARG A 127 52.02 20.93 -4.32
CA ARG A 127 52.27 22.11 -5.18
C ARG A 127 53.06 23.14 -4.39
N PRO A 128 54.20 23.64 -4.91
CA PRO A 128 55.04 24.63 -4.23
C PRO A 128 54.30 25.92 -3.84
N GLU A 129 53.27 26.29 -4.61
CA GLU A 129 52.47 27.50 -4.42
C GLU A 129 51.36 27.34 -3.37
N ALA A 130 51.02 26.09 -3.01
CA ALA A 130 50.03 25.80 -1.98
C ALA A 130 50.64 25.98 -0.59
N LYS A 131 50.01 26.84 0.21
CA LYS A 131 50.39 27.13 1.60
C LYS A 131 49.47 26.47 2.62
N PHE A 132 48.27 26.06 2.19
CA PHE A 132 47.25 25.47 3.05
C PHE A 132 46.41 24.41 2.31
N GLU A 133 46.10 23.33 3.01
CA GLU A 133 45.15 22.30 2.57
C GLU A 133 44.26 21.86 3.74
N VAL A 134 42.99 21.58 3.46
CA VAL A 134 42.03 21.07 4.45
C VAL A 134 41.28 19.84 3.94
N GLU A 135 41.07 18.88 4.84
CA GLU A 135 40.20 17.72 4.66
C GLU A 135 39.28 17.55 5.86
N ALA A 136 38.08 17.03 5.63
CA ALA A 136 37.06 16.84 6.64
C ALA A 136 36.32 15.51 6.46
N VAL A 137 35.84 14.96 7.58
CA VAL A 137 34.85 13.88 7.60
C VAL A 137 33.56 14.46 8.13
N ALA A 138 32.47 14.30 7.40
CA ALA A 138 31.14 14.72 7.80
C ALA A 138 30.17 13.54 7.90
N ALA A 139 29.27 13.58 8.88
CA ALA A 139 28.23 12.57 9.09
C ALA A 139 26.86 13.16 8.75
N VAL A 140 26.08 12.48 7.90
CA VAL A 140 24.80 13.00 7.40
C VAL A 140 23.69 11.94 7.38
N GLY A 141 22.45 12.42 7.41
CA GLY A 141 21.27 11.62 7.09
C GLY A 141 21.26 11.16 5.63
N GLY A 142 20.55 10.07 5.31
CA GLY A 142 20.46 9.54 3.96
C GLY A 142 19.84 10.54 2.97
N LEU A 143 20.34 10.59 1.73
CA LEU A 143 19.75 11.43 0.67
C LEU A 143 18.43 10.82 0.18
N SER A 144 17.41 11.64 -0.10
CA SER A 144 16.30 11.17 -0.94
C SER A 144 16.76 10.97 -2.37
N GLN A 145 16.36 9.84 -2.92
CA GLN A 145 16.74 9.42 -4.25
C GLN A 145 15.58 8.63 -4.86
N PRO A 146 15.46 8.61 -6.20
CA PRO A 146 14.59 7.66 -6.88
C PRO A 146 14.84 6.24 -6.36
N PHE A 147 13.78 5.49 -6.11
CA PHE A 147 13.88 4.08 -5.76
C PHE A 147 14.32 3.31 -7.01
N ASP A 148 15.51 2.74 -6.96
CA ASP A 148 16.15 2.03 -8.07
C ASP A 148 16.56 0.62 -7.61
N TYR A 149 16.06 -0.41 -8.28
CA TYR A 149 16.45 -1.81 -8.06
C TYR A 149 17.85 -2.13 -8.60
N SER A 150 18.44 -1.24 -9.40
CA SER A 150 19.68 -1.45 -10.16
C SER A 150 20.54 -0.18 -10.25
N LEU A 151 21.10 0.26 -9.12
CA LEU A 151 22.19 1.26 -9.01
C LEU A 151 22.59 1.99 -10.31
N ARG A 152 21.87 3.06 -10.69
CA ARG A 152 22.43 4.16 -11.49
C ARG A 152 21.92 5.51 -10.97
N LYS A 153 22.75 6.11 -10.12
CA LYS A 153 22.61 7.50 -9.66
C LYS A 153 22.47 8.45 -10.85
N THR A 154 21.38 9.19 -10.89
CA THR A 154 21.30 10.45 -11.62
C THR A 154 20.89 11.53 -10.61
N THR A 155 21.84 12.42 -10.30
CA THR A 155 21.64 13.62 -9.49
C THR A 155 21.62 14.81 -10.42
N GLN A 156 20.46 15.44 -10.59
CA GLN A 156 20.34 16.79 -11.14
C GLN A 156 19.81 17.76 -10.07
N PRO A 157 20.16 19.06 -10.15
CA PRO A 157 19.72 20.08 -9.21
C PRO A 157 18.19 20.21 -9.15
N ARG A 158 17.67 20.41 -7.93
CA ARG A 158 16.24 20.33 -7.58
C ARG A 158 15.42 21.47 -8.17
N THR A 159 14.76 21.21 -9.29
CA THR A 159 13.64 21.98 -9.82
C THR A 159 12.33 21.59 -9.12
N VAL A 160 11.36 22.50 -9.10
CA VAL A 160 9.97 22.17 -8.77
C VAL A 160 9.49 21.08 -9.74
N SER A 161 9.00 19.96 -9.20
CA SER A 161 8.46 18.86 -10.02
C SER A 161 6.95 19.02 -10.17
N HIS A 162 6.47 19.04 -11.41
CA HIS A 162 5.04 19.06 -11.70
C HIS A 162 4.55 17.64 -11.99
N VAL A 163 3.55 17.20 -11.23
CA VAL A 163 2.86 15.91 -11.43
C VAL A 163 1.36 16.08 -11.27
N ASP A 164 0.54 15.16 -11.75
CA ASP A 164 -0.90 15.22 -11.54
C ASP A 164 -1.25 14.92 -10.08
N VAL A 165 -0.62 13.89 -9.51
CA VAL A 165 -0.90 13.43 -8.14
C VAL A 165 0.37 13.12 -7.35
N VAL A 166 0.42 13.58 -6.11
CA VAL A 166 1.40 13.12 -5.11
C VAL A 166 0.74 12.09 -4.19
N VAL A 167 1.40 10.96 -3.95
CA VAL A 167 0.97 9.96 -2.97
C VAL A 167 1.99 9.92 -1.84
N VAL A 168 1.54 10.12 -0.60
CA VAL A 168 2.38 10.18 0.60
C VAL A 168 2.33 8.84 1.34
N GLY A 169 3.46 8.15 1.40
CA GLY A 169 3.67 6.85 2.02
C GLY A 169 3.61 5.69 1.03
N ALA A 170 4.68 4.93 0.87
CA ALA A 170 4.78 3.76 0.00
C ALA A 170 4.51 2.43 0.75
N GLY A 171 3.55 2.44 1.67
CA GLY A 171 2.91 1.20 2.13
C GLY A 171 1.98 0.64 1.05
N PHE A 172 1.36 -0.52 1.32
CA PHE A 172 0.45 -1.20 0.40
C PHE A 172 -0.63 -0.28 -0.17
N SER A 173 -1.22 0.57 0.68
CA SER A 173 -2.27 1.50 0.27
C SER A 173 -1.77 2.57 -0.69
N GLY A 174 -0.60 3.16 -0.44
CA GLY A 174 -0.03 4.18 -1.31
C GLY A 174 0.53 3.59 -2.61
N THR A 175 1.16 2.41 -2.57
CA THR A 175 1.60 1.73 -3.80
C THR A 175 0.42 1.36 -4.68
N GLN A 176 -0.69 0.87 -4.11
CA GLN A 176 -1.91 0.58 -4.86
C GLN A 176 -2.53 1.86 -5.45
N ALA A 177 -2.69 2.92 -4.65
CA ALA A 177 -3.23 4.19 -5.13
C ALA A 177 -2.38 4.77 -6.28
N ALA A 178 -1.06 4.80 -6.11
CA ALA A 178 -0.14 5.29 -7.14
C ALA A 178 -0.21 4.45 -8.42
N HIS A 179 -0.27 3.12 -8.28
CA HIS A 179 -0.41 2.19 -9.40
C HIS A 179 -1.71 2.42 -10.17
N ASP A 180 -2.86 2.52 -9.48
CA ASP A 180 -4.16 2.70 -10.12
C ASP A 180 -4.27 4.07 -10.81
N ILE A 181 -3.79 5.14 -10.17
CA ILE A 181 -3.73 6.47 -10.78
C ILE A 181 -2.80 6.49 -12.00
N SER A 182 -1.63 5.84 -11.91
CA SER A 182 -0.66 5.80 -13.02
C SER A 182 -1.18 4.97 -14.20
N LYS A 183 -2.01 3.96 -13.97
CA LYS A 183 -2.65 3.17 -15.04
C LYS A 183 -3.61 3.99 -15.89
N GLU A 184 -4.19 5.04 -15.33
CA GLU A 184 -5.01 6.01 -16.07
C GLU A 184 -4.17 7.09 -16.80
N GLY A 185 -2.86 6.88 -16.91
CA GLY A 185 -1.96 7.75 -17.67
C GLY A 185 -1.57 9.05 -16.95
N LEU A 186 -2.03 9.26 -15.72
CA LEU A 186 -1.67 10.42 -14.91
C LEU A 186 -0.23 10.29 -14.37
N SER A 187 0.45 11.42 -14.25
CA SER A 187 1.79 11.48 -13.66
C SER A 187 1.71 11.43 -12.13
N VAL A 188 2.46 10.51 -11.51
CA VAL A 188 2.43 10.27 -10.07
C VAL A 188 3.83 10.36 -9.46
N ALA A 189 3.94 11.03 -8.31
CA ALA A 189 5.09 10.93 -7.41
C ALA A 189 4.67 10.22 -6.12
N LEU A 190 5.22 9.03 -5.86
CA LEU A 190 5.03 8.25 -4.64
C LEU A 190 6.21 8.54 -3.70
N LEU A 191 5.94 9.26 -2.61
CA LEU A 191 6.94 9.75 -1.66
C LEU A 191 6.94 8.91 -0.40
N GLU A 192 8.07 8.28 -0.08
CA GLU A 192 8.24 7.39 1.06
C GLU A 192 9.24 7.99 2.05
N ALA A 193 8.85 8.09 3.31
CA ALA A 193 9.66 8.71 4.35
C ALA A 193 10.94 7.91 4.65
N THR A 194 10.85 6.58 4.61
CA THR A 194 11.95 5.67 4.92
C THR A 194 12.75 5.28 3.67
N HIS A 195 13.79 4.47 3.85
CA HIS A 195 14.60 3.94 2.74
C HIS A 195 13.92 2.77 2.00
N ARG A 196 12.70 2.35 2.39
CA ARG A 196 12.07 1.12 1.90
C ARG A 196 10.58 1.29 1.58
N VAL A 197 10.13 0.58 0.56
CA VAL A 197 8.70 0.40 0.24
C VAL A 197 8.13 -0.74 1.08
N GLY A 198 6.83 -0.71 1.39
CA GLY A 198 6.10 -1.79 2.07
C GLY A 198 5.43 -1.41 3.39
N GLY A 199 5.84 -0.31 4.03
CA GLY A 199 5.24 0.16 5.28
C GLY A 199 5.30 -0.89 6.41
N ARG A 200 4.14 -1.31 6.94
CA ARG A 200 4.01 -2.33 8.01
C ARG A 200 4.29 -3.78 7.57
N SER A 201 4.77 -3.96 6.35
CA SER A 201 5.41 -5.19 5.87
C SER A 201 6.91 -4.93 5.71
N LYS A 202 7.73 -5.88 6.17
CA LYS A 202 9.19 -5.82 6.14
C LYS A 202 9.75 -7.24 6.04
N THR A 203 9.95 -7.70 4.81
CA THR A 203 10.63 -8.96 4.52
C THR A 203 12.15 -8.77 4.56
N ILE A 204 12.86 -9.64 5.26
CA ILE A 204 14.33 -9.71 5.26
C ILE A 204 14.82 -11.10 4.82
N LYS A 205 16.06 -11.17 4.34
CA LYS A 205 16.75 -12.44 4.15
C LYS A 205 17.33 -12.91 5.48
N LEU A 206 17.30 -14.22 5.73
CA LEU A 206 18.00 -14.80 6.86
C LEU A 206 19.50 -14.67 6.67
N ALA A 207 20.24 -14.45 7.77
CA ALA A 207 21.69 -14.52 7.75
C ALA A 207 22.20 -15.96 7.73
N SER A 208 21.42 -16.88 8.31
CA SER A 208 21.75 -18.29 8.49
C SER A 208 21.49 -19.18 7.27
N GLY A 209 20.81 -18.68 6.23
CA GLY A 209 20.45 -19.49 5.07
C GLY A 209 19.79 -18.70 3.93
N PRO A 210 19.36 -19.40 2.86
CA PRO A 210 18.81 -18.75 1.66
C PRO A 210 17.38 -18.21 1.86
N GLY A 211 16.72 -18.61 2.94
CA GLY A 211 15.34 -18.25 3.23
C GLY A 211 15.11 -16.80 3.63
N ARG A 212 13.83 -16.47 3.71
CA ARG A 212 13.32 -15.14 4.05
C ARG A 212 12.36 -15.26 5.22
N ILE A 213 12.24 -14.16 5.96
CA ILE A 213 11.28 -14.01 7.05
C ILE A 213 10.62 -12.65 6.96
N GLU A 214 9.39 -12.60 7.47
CA GLU A 214 8.55 -11.40 7.47
C GLU A 214 8.51 -10.82 8.88
N LEU A 215 9.10 -9.64 9.10
CA LEU A 215 9.09 -8.96 10.40
C LEU A 215 7.76 -8.25 10.67
N GLY A 216 6.94 -8.05 9.62
CA GLY A 216 5.63 -7.39 9.70
C GLY A 216 4.46 -8.31 9.42
N ALA A 217 3.48 -7.76 8.69
CA ALA A 217 2.28 -8.47 8.24
C ALA A 217 2.62 -9.68 7.36
N THR A 218 2.12 -10.87 7.71
CA THR A 218 2.55 -12.14 7.07
C THR A 218 1.45 -12.86 6.33
N TRP A 219 0.23 -12.83 6.86
CA TRP A 219 -0.83 -13.70 6.37
C TRP A 219 -1.78 -13.03 5.39
N ILE A 220 -2.31 -13.86 4.49
CA ILE A 220 -3.38 -13.56 3.54
C ILE A 220 -4.36 -14.74 3.50
N ASN A 221 -5.50 -14.55 2.85
CA ASN A 221 -6.49 -15.61 2.59
C ASN A 221 -7.00 -15.51 1.14
N GLN A 222 -7.19 -16.64 0.46
CA GLN A 222 -7.59 -16.64 -0.95
C GLN A 222 -9.08 -16.35 -1.19
N HIS A 223 -9.93 -16.62 -0.21
CA HIS A 223 -11.39 -16.49 -0.29
C HIS A 223 -11.87 -15.19 0.34
N THR A 224 -11.43 -14.91 1.56
CA THR A 224 -11.92 -13.78 2.36
C THR A 224 -11.13 -12.50 2.10
N GLN A 225 -9.90 -12.62 1.58
CA GLN A 225 -9.03 -11.49 1.20
C GLN A 225 -8.63 -11.57 -0.29
N PRO A 226 -9.60 -11.51 -1.22
CA PRO A 226 -9.38 -11.81 -2.63
C PRO A 226 -8.45 -10.80 -3.32
N LYS A 227 -8.42 -9.53 -2.91
CA LYS A 227 -7.63 -8.50 -3.59
C LYS A 227 -6.14 -8.71 -3.37
N VAL A 228 -5.70 -8.93 -2.13
CA VAL A 228 -4.29 -9.21 -1.83
C VAL A 228 -3.85 -10.54 -2.43
N TYR A 229 -4.69 -11.57 -2.39
CA TYR A 229 -4.37 -12.87 -2.99
C TYR A 229 -4.21 -12.80 -4.51
N THR A 230 -5.19 -12.20 -5.22
CA THR A 230 -5.12 -12.05 -6.68
C THR A 230 -3.95 -11.17 -7.11
N THR A 231 -3.63 -10.12 -6.34
CA THR A 231 -2.45 -9.28 -6.58
C THR A 231 -1.16 -10.08 -6.43
N ALA A 232 -1.03 -10.89 -5.36
CA ALA A 232 0.13 -11.75 -5.17
C ALA A 232 0.30 -12.75 -6.32
N LYS A 233 -0.79 -13.40 -6.76
CA LYS A 233 -0.78 -14.32 -7.91
C LYS A 233 -0.39 -13.63 -9.21
N ARG A 234 -0.92 -12.43 -9.48
CA ARG A 234 -0.60 -11.64 -10.68
C ARG A 234 0.89 -11.28 -10.74
N LEU A 235 1.49 -11.02 -9.59
CA LEU A 235 2.92 -10.72 -9.45
C LEU A 235 3.81 -11.98 -9.45
N GLY A 236 3.23 -13.18 -9.63
CA GLY A 236 3.98 -14.44 -9.65
C GLY A 236 4.53 -14.88 -8.29
N LEU A 237 3.96 -14.40 -7.19
CA LEU A 237 4.36 -14.79 -5.84
C LEU A 237 3.74 -16.14 -5.44
N HIS A 238 4.35 -16.83 -4.47
CA HIS A 238 3.99 -18.19 -4.09
C HIS A 238 3.38 -18.24 -2.67
N PRO A 239 2.04 -18.22 -2.55
CA PRO A 239 1.36 -18.51 -1.30
C PRO A 239 1.63 -19.94 -0.82
N VAL A 240 1.89 -20.09 0.48
CA VAL A 240 2.17 -21.34 1.18
C VAL A 240 1.10 -21.55 2.26
N PRO A 241 0.45 -22.72 2.31
CA PRO A 241 -0.52 -23.06 3.35
C PRO A 241 0.09 -23.04 4.76
N GLN A 242 -0.68 -22.52 5.71
CA GLN A 242 -0.37 -22.64 7.13
C GLN A 242 -0.33 -24.12 7.54
N TYR A 243 0.67 -24.48 8.34
CA TYR A 243 0.74 -25.83 8.89
C TYR A 243 -0.26 -25.97 10.04
N LEU A 244 -1.11 -27.00 9.95
CA LEU A 244 -2.24 -27.23 10.87
C LEU A 244 -2.20 -28.61 11.55
N ASP A 245 -1.07 -29.33 11.47
CA ASP A 245 -0.99 -30.68 12.04
C ASP A 245 -0.19 -30.73 13.34
N GLY A 246 -0.66 -31.53 14.30
CA GLY A 246 -0.17 -31.54 15.68
C GLY A 246 -1.03 -30.72 16.66
N GLU A 247 -0.47 -30.50 17.85
CA GLU A 247 -1.13 -29.86 18.98
C GLU A 247 -0.74 -28.38 19.14
N ALA A 248 -1.66 -27.58 19.67
CA ALA A 248 -1.39 -26.21 20.14
C ALA A 248 -1.15 -26.20 21.65
N ILE A 249 -0.39 -25.22 22.14
CA ILE A 249 -0.12 -25.01 23.56
C ILE A 249 -0.83 -23.75 24.05
N LEU A 250 -1.51 -23.85 25.20
CA LEU A 250 -2.10 -22.73 25.92
C LEU A 250 -1.62 -22.69 27.38
N GLN A 251 -1.04 -21.57 27.79
CA GLN A 251 -0.69 -21.31 29.18
C GLN A 251 -1.63 -20.28 29.82
N MET A 252 -2.18 -20.67 30.97
CA MET A 252 -3.10 -19.84 31.76
C MET A 252 -2.36 -18.99 32.79
N LEU A 253 -3.06 -18.03 33.43
CA LEU A 253 -2.45 -17.14 34.43
C LEU A 253 -1.93 -17.87 35.69
N ASP A 254 -2.49 -19.05 36.00
CA ASP A 254 -2.01 -19.91 37.09
C ASP A 254 -0.77 -20.74 36.71
N GLY A 255 -0.25 -20.57 35.50
CA GLY A 255 0.92 -21.27 34.97
C GLY A 255 0.62 -22.65 34.38
N LYS A 256 -0.62 -23.15 34.46
CA LYS A 256 -0.98 -24.44 33.87
C LYS A 256 -0.92 -24.38 32.35
N ILE A 257 -0.45 -25.48 31.78
CA ILE A 257 -0.30 -25.67 30.34
C ILE A 257 -1.33 -26.71 29.88
N TYR A 258 -2.09 -26.35 28.85
CA TYR A 258 -3.05 -27.21 28.17
C TYR A 258 -2.57 -27.46 26.74
N ARG A 259 -2.78 -28.69 26.25
CA ARG A 259 -2.54 -29.08 24.87
C ARG A 259 -3.87 -29.43 24.20
N SER A 260 -4.02 -29.10 22.92
CA SER A 260 -5.21 -29.47 22.14
C SER A 260 -4.82 -30.14 20.83
N GLY A 261 -5.39 -31.32 20.55
CA GLY A 261 -5.27 -32.03 19.27
C GLY A 261 -6.61 -32.20 18.57
N GLY A 262 -6.63 -32.50 17.26
CA GLY A 262 -7.87 -32.76 16.52
C GLY A 262 -8.75 -31.53 16.26
N GLN A 263 -10.07 -31.69 16.07
CA GLN A 263 -11.07 -30.73 15.52
C GLN A 263 -11.08 -29.28 16.07
N ASP A 264 -10.28 -28.97 17.09
CA ASP A 264 -9.97 -27.62 17.59
C ASP A 264 -9.09 -26.77 16.64
N LYS A 265 -8.76 -27.29 15.44
CA LYS A 265 -7.81 -26.68 14.47
C LYS A 265 -8.23 -25.31 13.91
N ALA A 266 -9.52 -24.94 13.99
CA ALA A 266 -10.09 -23.72 13.43
C ALA A 266 -10.68 -22.79 14.50
N GLY A 267 -9.83 -22.29 15.41
CA GLY A 267 -10.24 -21.31 16.43
C GLY A 267 -10.93 -21.88 17.68
N GLY A 268 -10.86 -23.20 17.89
CA GLY A 268 -11.39 -23.89 19.07
C GLY A 268 -10.66 -23.54 20.38
N SER A 269 -11.34 -23.76 21.51
CA SER A 269 -10.81 -23.55 22.86
C SER A 269 -9.98 -24.76 23.30
N PRO A 270 -8.68 -24.61 23.65
CA PRO A 270 -7.80 -25.74 23.95
C PRO A 270 -8.14 -26.35 25.32
N GLY A 271 -8.65 -27.59 25.38
CA GLY A 271 -8.64 -28.44 26.59
C GLY A 271 -9.04 -27.77 27.92
N LEU A 272 -9.81 -26.69 27.86
CA LEU A 272 -10.09 -25.82 29.00
C LEU A 272 -11.01 -26.54 30.00
N PRO A 273 -10.94 -26.21 31.30
CA PRO A 273 -11.98 -26.63 32.24
C PRO A 273 -13.37 -26.22 31.74
N ASP A 274 -14.39 -27.05 31.98
CA ASP A 274 -15.76 -26.83 31.47
C ASP A 274 -16.32 -25.43 31.75
N SER A 275 -16.02 -24.86 32.91
CA SER A 275 -16.44 -23.50 33.28
C SER A 275 -15.82 -22.43 32.37
N ASP A 276 -14.55 -22.60 32.04
CA ASP A 276 -13.77 -21.67 31.23
C ASP A 276 -14.15 -21.82 29.74
N ALA A 277 -14.36 -23.05 29.29
CA ALA A 277 -14.88 -23.33 27.95
C ALA A 277 -16.27 -22.69 27.74
N LYS A 278 -17.16 -22.77 28.74
CA LYS A 278 -18.48 -22.10 28.70
C LYS A 278 -18.35 -20.58 28.66
N ALA A 279 -17.47 -20.00 29.48
CA ALA A 279 -17.25 -18.55 29.48
C ALA A 279 -16.61 -18.06 28.17
N TYR A 280 -15.72 -18.84 27.56
CA TYR A 280 -15.20 -18.58 26.21
C TYR A 280 -16.33 -18.56 25.19
N GLN A 281 -17.11 -19.63 25.12
CA GLN A 281 -18.19 -19.76 24.17
C GLN A 281 -19.21 -18.62 24.31
N ALA A 282 -19.62 -18.29 25.55
CA ALA A 282 -20.55 -17.19 25.81
C ALA A 282 -20.02 -15.82 25.38
N LEU A 283 -18.71 -15.57 25.53
CA LEU A 283 -18.09 -14.32 25.06
C LEU A 283 -18.09 -14.24 23.53
N ILE A 284 -17.73 -15.33 22.85
CA ILE A 284 -17.74 -15.38 21.38
C ILE A 284 -19.17 -15.20 20.85
N GLU A 285 -20.15 -15.89 21.43
CA GLU A 285 -21.57 -15.71 21.09
C GLU A 285 -22.04 -14.27 21.29
N ALA A 286 -21.58 -13.60 22.35
CA ALA A 286 -21.88 -12.19 22.56
C ALA A 286 -21.28 -11.29 21.46
N ILE A 287 -20.03 -11.54 21.05
CA ILE A 287 -19.39 -10.81 19.94
C ILE A 287 -20.11 -11.09 18.61
N ASP A 288 -20.41 -12.35 18.33
CA ASP A 288 -21.10 -12.75 17.10
C ASP A 288 -22.51 -12.19 17.04
N HIS A 289 -23.23 -12.17 18.16
CA HIS A 289 -24.53 -11.52 18.25
C HIS A 289 -24.44 -10.04 17.92
N GLU A 290 -23.49 -9.30 18.49
CA GLU A 290 -23.33 -7.88 18.15
C GLU A 290 -22.93 -7.69 16.68
N THR A 291 -21.99 -8.46 16.16
CA THR A 291 -21.49 -8.28 14.79
C THR A 291 -22.52 -8.63 13.72
N THR A 292 -23.40 -9.60 13.99
CA THR A 292 -24.38 -10.11 13.02
C THR A 292 -25.80 -9.58 13.22
N LYS A 293 -26.23 -9.27 14.46
CA LYS A 293 -27.61 -8.88 14.77
C LYS A 293 -27.78 -7.43 15.18
N ASN A 294 -26.72 -6.74 15.62
CA ASN A 294 -26.84 -5.34 16.00
C ASN A 294 -26.94 -4.44 14.75
N ALA A 295 -28.16 -4.00 14.44
CA ALA A 295 -28.42 -3.14 13.30
C ALA A 295 -27.75 -1.75 13.39
N ALA A 296 -27.32 -1.32 14.59
CA ALA A 296 -26.60 -0.07 14.76
C ALA A 296 -25.11 -0.18 14.40
N LEU A 297 -24.56 -1.40 14.31
CA LEU A 297 -23.18 -1.64 13.91
C LEU A 297 -23.11 -1.75 12.37
N ASP A 298 -22.66 -0.67 11.74
CA ASP A 298 -22.58 -0.56 10.29
C ASP A 298 -21.20 -0.03 9.86
N ILE A 299 -20.41 -0.89 9.21
CA ILE A 299 -19.06 -0.56 8.72
C ILE A 299 -19.09 0.52 7.61
N ASN A 300 -20.26 0.73 7.00
CA ASN A 300 -20.51 1.74 5.98
C ASN A 300 -21.03 3.07 6.55
N ASN A 301 -21.53 3.07 7.79
CA ASN A 301 -22.07 4.26 8.44
C ASN A 301 -21.82 4.19 9.96
N THR A 302 -20.63 4.63 10.38
CA THR A 302 -20.20 4.48 11.77
C THR A 302 -21.00 5.38 12.73
N GLY A 303 -21.62 6.45 12.23
CA GLY A 303 -22.45 7.36 13.02
C GLY A 303 -23.75 6.74 13.54
N ARG A 304 -24.14 5.57 13.04
CA ARG A 304 -25.36 4.86 13.47
C ARG A 304 -25.24 4.26 14.88
N PHE A 305 -24.02 3.97 15.33
CA PHE A 305 -23.80 3.40 16.66
C PHE A 305 -24.04 4.47 17.75
N PRO A 306 -24.88 4.21 18.77
CA PRO A 306 -25.15 5.19 19.83
C PRO A 306 -23.90 5.53 20.63
N THR A 307 -23.50 6.81 20.62
CA THR A 307 -22.24 7.26 21.24
C THR A 307 -22.22 7.05 22.75
N ASP A 308 -23.37 7.15 23.42
CA ASP A 308 -23.55 6.86 24.85
C ASP A 308 -23.36 5.39 25.21
N LYS A 309 -23.47 4.48 24.23
CA LYS A 309 -23.24 3.04 24.39
C LYS A 309 -21.82 2.61 24.02
N ASP A 310 -21.03 3.49 23.40
CA ASP A 310 -19.65 3.21 23.06
C ASP A 310 -18.75 3.42 24.28
N VAL A 311 -18.71 2.41 25.15
CA VAL A 311 -17.82 2.33 26.32
C VAL A 311 -16.52 1.62 25.95
N SER A 312 -15.55 1.58 26.86
CA SER A 312 -14.36 0.74 26.67
C SER A 312 -14.75 -0.73 26.51
N THR A 313 -13.97 -1.46 25.71
CA THR A 313 -14.15 -2.91 25.51
C THR A 313 -14.16 -3.64 26.85
N LEU A 314 -13.28 -3.25 27.79
CA LEU A 314 -13.23 -3.82 29.13
C LEU A 314 -14.54 -3.63 29.89
N GLU A 315 -15.09 -2.41 29.84
CA GLU A 315 -16.34 -2.07 30.53
C GLU A 315 -17.53 -2.82 29.92
N TRP A 316 -17.59 -2.89 28.58
CA TRP A 316 -18.61 -3.70 27.90
C TRP A 316 -18.54 -5.17 28.32
N THR A 317 -17.35 -5.78 28.42
CA THR A 317 -17.23 -7.18 28.87
C THR A 317 -17.69 -7.36 30.30
N LYS A 318 -17.39 -6.43 31.21
CA LYS A 318 -17.91 -6.46 32.58
C LYS A 318 -19.44 -6.41 32.63
N GLN A 319 -20.05 -5.60 31.76
CA GLN A 319 -21.51 -5.47 31.66
C GLN A 319 -22.19 -6.77 31.18
N LYS A 320 -21.50 -7.61 30.41
CA LYS A 320 -22.01 -8.93 30.01
C LYS A 320 -22.03 -9.96 31.15
N LYS A 321 -21.31 -9.72 32.26
CA LYS A 321 -21.30 -10.55 33.48
C LYS A 321 -20.98 -12.04 33.20
N LEU A 322 -20.02 -12.31 32.32
CA LEU A 322 -19.62 -13.66 31.88
C LEU A 322 -18.50 -14.29 32.73
N GLY A 323 -18.23 -13.74 33.92
CA GLY A 323 -17.18 -14.20 34.83
C GLY A 323 -15.77 -13.69 34.47
N ASP A 324 -14.82 -13.87 35.40
CA ASP A 324 -13.47 -13.29 35.31
C ASP A 324 -12.65 -13.83 34.13
N PHE A 325 -12.92 -15.06 33.70
CA PHE A 325 -12.24 -15.65 32.56
C PHE A 325 -12.52 -14.86 31.26
N SER A 326 -13.73 -14.34 31.08
CA SER A 326 -14.09 -13.51 29.93
C SER A 326 -13.25 -12.22 29.85
N LEU A 327 -12.84 -11.66 30.99
CA LEU A 327 -11.97 -10.47 31.05
C LEU A 327 -10.54 -10.79 30.60
N GLN A 328 -10.06 -12.02 30.86
CA GLN A 328 -8.75 -12.47 30.38
C GLN A 328 -8.77 -12.74 28.88
N LEU A 329 -9.86 -13.33 28.39
CA LEU A 329 -10.06 -13.60 26.98
C LEU A 329 -10.15 -12.31 26.16
N ILE A 330 -10.99 -11.35 26.59
CA ILE A 330 -11.14 -10.11 25.84
C ILE A 330 -9.81 -9.34 25.76
N ARG A 331 -8.99 -9.37 26.83
CA ARG A 331 -7.64 -8.82 26.81
C ARG A 331 -6.77 -9.48 25.74
N SER A 332 -6.82 -10.80 25.65
CA SER A 332 -6.06 -11.56 24.65
C SER A 332 -6.49 -11.20 23.23
N LEU A 333 -7.80 -11.05 23.00
CA LEU A 333 -8.36 -10.67 21.71
C LEU A 333 -7.95 -9.24 21.31
N THR A 334 -8.13 -8.25 22.19
CA THR A 334 -7.79 -6.85 21.89
C THR A 334 -6.28 -6.68 21.65
N THR A 335 -5.44 -7.30 22.47
CA THR A 335 -3.98 -7.20 22.31
C THR A 335 -3.48 -7.94 21.06
N ALA A 336 -4.13 -9.03 20.66
CA ALA A 336 -3.80 -9.74 19.42
C ALA A 336 -4.26 -9.01 18.15
N MET A 337 -5.49 -8.49 18.15
CA MET A 337 -6.08 -7.88 16.95
C MET A 337 -5.55 -6.46 16.70
N VAL A 338 -5.38 -5.66 17.75
CA VAL A 338 -5.10 -4.21 17.61
C VAL A 338 -3.94 -3.71 18.49
N GLY A 339 -3.25 -4.60 19.20
CA GLY A 339 -2.05 -4.26 19.97
C GLY A 339 -2.30 -3.33 21.17
N ARG A 340 -3.54 -3.26 21.68
CA ARG A 340 -3.93 -2.36 22.78
C ARG A 340 -4.71 -3.09 23.87
N GLU A 341 -4.69 -2.53 25.07
CA GLU A 341 -5.44 -3.07 26.21
C GLU A 341 -6.94 -2.73 26.08
N PRO A 342 -7.85 -3.58 26.60
CA PRO A 342 -9.29 -3.43 26.37
C PRO A 342 -9.91 -2.18 27.02
N ASN A 343 -9.24 -1.55 27.99
CA ASN A 343 -9.66 -0.26 28.54
C ASN A 343 -9.34 0.93 27.62
N GLU A 344 -8.46 0.75 26.62
CA GLU A 344 -8.04 1.79 25.69
C GLU A 344 -8.85 1.82 24.39
N VAL A 345 -9.63 0.77 24.12
CA VAL A 345 -10.32 0.56 22.84
C VAL A 345 -11.82 0.65 23.02
N GLY A 346 -12.49 1.47 22.21
CA GLY A 346 -13.95 1.55 22.17
C GLY A 346 -14.57 0.24 21.68
N ILE A 347 -15.66 -0.20 22.33
CA ILE A 347 -16.34 -1.43 21.92
C ILE A 347 -16.90 -1.32 20.50
N HIS A 348 -17.38 -0.14 20.11
CA HIS A 348 -17.82 0.09 18.74
C HIS A 348 -16.70 -0.16 17.74
N TYR A 349 -15.49 0.36 18.01
CA TYR A 349 -14.34 0.14 17.14
C TYR A 349 -13.93 -1.34 17.07
N LEU A 350 -13.90 -2.05 18.20
CA LEU A 350 -13.54 -3.47 18.19
C LEU A 350 -14.55 -4.30 17.39
N LEU A 351 -15.85 -4.08 17.58
CA LEU A 351 -16.90 -4.79 16.84
C LEU A 351 -16.90 -4.43 15.35
N ASP A 352 -16.68 -3.17 15.01
CA ASP A 352 -16.52 -2.70 13.62
C ASP A 352 -15.28 -3.36 12.97
N TYR A 353 -14.17 -3.44 13.69
CA TYR A 353 -12.95 -4.14 13.25
C TYR A 353 -13.24 -5.62 12.96
N ILE A 354 -13.89 -6.33 13.88
CA ILE A 354 -14.25 -7.74 13.73
C ILE A 354 -15.22 -7.94 12.55
N LYS A 355 -16.27 -7.13 12.45
CA LYS A 355 -17.24 -7.19 11.36
C LYS A 355 -16.59 -6.90 10.00
N SER A 356 -15.66 -5.94 9.94
CA SER A 356 -14.92 -5.62 8.72
C SER A 356 -14.11 -6.80 8.17
N GLY A 357 -13.63 -7.68 9.05
CA GLY A 357 -12.87 -8.88 8.70
C GLY A 357 -13.74 -10.11 8.43
N GLY A 358 -15.07 -9.96 8.33
CA GLY A 358 -15.99 -11.08 8.11
C GLY A 358 -16.42 -11.82 9.37
N GLY A 359 -16.21 -11.24 10.57
CA GLY A 359 -16.62 -11.83 11.85
C GLY A 359 -15.46 -12.46 12.64
N PHE A 360 -15.75 -12.90 13.87
CA PHE A 360 -14.74 -13.39 14.80
C PHE A 360 -14.00 -14.62 14.25
N THR A 361 -14.76 -15.61 13.78
CA THR A 361 -14.21 -16.87 13.21
C THR A 361 -13.26 -16.59 12.06
N SER A 362 -13.60 -15.65 11.17
CA SER A 362 -12.73 -15.25 10.06
C SER A 362 -11.41 -14.68 10.55
N LEU A 363 -11.40 -13.87 11.61
CA LEU A 363 -10.16 -13.28 12.15
C LEU A 363 -9.32 -14.24 12.99
N ALA A 364 -9.92 -15.29 13.56
CA ALA A 364 -9.28 -16.17 14.54
C ALA A 364 -8.82 -17.54 13.98
N SER A 365 -9.28 -17.92 12.79
CA SER A 365 -8.98 -19.20 12.16
C SER A 365 -7.74 -19.17 11.28
N ASP A 366 -7.12 -20.34 11.13
CA ASP A 366 -5.92 -20.56 10.31
C ASP A 366 -6.22 -21.38 9.04
N ASP A 367 -7.48 -21.80 8.84
CA ASP A 367 -7.91 -22.65 7.74
C ASP A 367 -8.41 -21.83 6.53
N SER A 368 -9.09 -22.48 5.58
CA SER A 368 -9.61 -21.80 4.38
C SER A 368 -10.56 -20.62 4.67
N HIS A 369 -11.16 -20.56 5.85
CA HIS A 369 -12.08 -19.48 6.24
C HIS A 369 -11.37 -18.36 7.00
N GLY A 370 -10.10 -18.56 7.37
CA GLY A 370 -9.41 -17.76 8.37
C GLY A 370 -8.33 -16.82 7.86
N ALA A 371 -8.09 -15.72 8.57
CA ALA A 371 -7.14 -14.69 8.21
C ALA A 371 -5.68 -15.17 8.17
N GLN A 372 -5.36 -16.32 8.78
CA GLN A 372 -4.02 -16.91 8.84
C GLN A 372 -3.82 -18.09 7.87
N GLN A 373 -4.64 -18.23 6.83
CA GLN A 373 -4.61 -19.37 5.90
C GLN A 373 -3.26 -19.55 5.17
N LEU A 374 -2.72 -18.45 4.63
CA LEU A 374 -1.58 -18.47 3.72
C LEU A 374 -0.54 -17.45 4.14
N PHE A 375 0.74 -17.76 3.96
CA PHE A 375 1.82 -16.77 3.92
C PHE A 375 2.52 -16.82 2.56
N ILE A 376 3.40 -15.86 2.25
CA ILE A 376 4.07 -15.78 0.93
C ILE A 376 5.54 -16.17 1.10
N ARG A 377 6.02 -17.13 0.30
CA ARG A 377 7.42 -17.58 0.31
C ARG A 377 8.41 -16.42 0.17
N GLU A 378 8.16 -15.52 -0.78
CA GLU A 378 8.98 -14.33 -1.03
C GLU A 378 8.84 -13.22 0.02
N GLY A 379 7.88 -13.36 0.94
CA GLY A 379 7.44 -12.33 1.88
C GLY A 379 6.43 -11.35 1.29
N THR A 380 5.66 -10.69 2.16
CA THR A 380 4.56 -9.82 1.72
C THR A 380 5.06 -8.50 1.15
N SER A 381 6.28 -8.05 1.50
CA SER A 381 6.85 -6.81 0.95
C SER A 381 7.00 -6.89 -0.57
N ALA A 382 7.14 -8.10 -1.13
CA ALA A 382 7.19 -8.33 -2.57
C ALA A 382 5.94 -7.83 -3.32
N ILE A 383 4.77 -7.75 -2.67
CA ILE A 383 3.55 -7.20 -3.27
C ILE A 383 3.71 -5.70 -3.51
N ALA A 384 4.09 -4.95 -2.46
CA ALA A 384 4.29 -3.51 -2.55
C ALA A 384 5.44 -3.16 -3.52
N HIS A 385 6.50 -3.95 -3.51
CA HIS A 385 7.60 -3.83 -4.47
C HIS A 385 7.14 -4.06 -5.92
N GLY A 386 6.35 -5.10 -6.18
CA GLY A 386 5.82 -5.39 -7.51
C GLY A 386 4.93 -4.27 -8.04
N LEU A 387 4.01 -3.76 -7.21
CA LEU A 387 3.18 -2.60 -7.56
C LEU A 387 4.02 -1.34 -7.84
N ALA A 388 5.04 -1.08 -7.01
CA ALA A 388 5.94 0.05 -7.20
C ALA A 388 6.79 -0.07 -8.48
N ALA A 389 7.20 -1.29 -8.85
CA ALA A 389 7.97 -1.56 -10.06
C ALA A 389 7.18 -1.39 -11.37
N GLU A 390 5.84 -1.44 -11.31
CA GLU A 390 4.96 -1.15 -12.45
C GLU A 390 4.79 0.36 -12.72
N LEU A 391 5.25 1.22 -11.81
CA LEU A 391 5.23 2.67 -12.00
C LEU A 391 6.34 3.10 -12.97
N LYS A 392 6.17 4.29 -13.58
CA LYS A 392 7.22 4.88 -14.42
C LYS A 392 8.52 5.05 -13.62
N PRO A 393 9.70 4.74 -14.19
CA PRO A 393 10.97 4.98 -13.52
C PRO A 393 11.08 6.41 -13.01
N GLY A 394 11.50 6.57 -11.74
CA GLY A 394 11.58 7.86 -11.07
C GLY A 394 10.30 8.31 -10.35
N SER A 395 9.17 7.61 -10.51
CA SER A 395 7.94 7.94 -9.78
C SER A 395 8.01 7.66 -8.28
N VAL A 396 8.82 6.70 -7.84
CA VAL A 396 8.96 6.34 -6.43
C VAL A 396 10.21 6.99 -5.85
N ILE A 397 10.07 7.73 -4.74
CA ILE A 397 11.15 8.47 -4.10
C ILE A 397 11.20 8.11 -2.62
N VAL A 398 12.28 7.46 -2.19
CA VAL A 398 12.52 7.05 -0.79
C VAL A 398 13.38 8.05 -0.05
N ASN A 399 13.45 7.94 1.29
CA ASN A 399 14.04 8.92 2.21
C ASN A 399 13.48 10.33 2.00
N CYS A 400 12.18 10.42 1.68
CA CYS A 400 11.49 11.62 1.23
C CYS A 400 10.29 11.93 2.13
N PRO A 401 10.50 12.14 3.45
CA PRO A 401 9.40 12.46 4.37
C PRO A 401 8.72 13.74 3.93
N VAL A 402 7.40 13.70 3.79
CA VAL A 402 6.59 14.90 3.52
C VAL A 402 6.44 15.68 4.80
N ASP A 403 6.77 16.96 4.75
CA ASP A 403 6.75 17.87 5.90
C ASP A 403 5.57 18.85 5.81
N GLU A 404 5.17 19.22 4.59
CA GLU A 404 4.10 20.20 4.39
C GLU A 404 3.25 19.90 3.14
N ILE A 405 1.95 20.11 3.26
CA ILE A 405 0.97 20.09 2.17
C ILE A 405 0.18 21.39 2.20
N ASP A 406 0.42 22.25 1.22
CA ASP A 406 -0.18 23.58 1.09
C ASP A 406 -1.11 23.65 -0.12
N GLN A 407 -2.38 24.02 0.10
CA GLN A 407 -3.43 23.96 -0.91
C GLN A 407 -3.78 25.37 -1.42
N HIS A 408 -3.56 25.62 -2.72
CA HIS A 408 -3.87 26.87 -3.40
C HIS A 408 -4.86 26.65 -4.54
N GLY A 409 -6.16 26.85 -4.27
CA GLY A 409 -7.20 26.71 -5.28
C GLY A 409 -7.27 25.29 -5.86
N SER A 410 -6.91 25.12 -7.14
CA SER A 410 -6.88 23.83 -7.82
C SER A 410 -5.53 23.09 -7.74
N GLU A 411 -4.50 23.73 -7.21
CA GLU A 411 -3.15 23.18 -7.07
C GLU A 411 -2.80 22.94 -5.60
N VAL A 412 -1.86 22.03 -5.39
CA VAL A 412 -1.32 21.67 -4.08
C VAL A 412 0.20 21.63 -4.18
N ILE A 413 0.87 22.32 -3.27
CA ILE A 413 2.32 22.31 -3.12
C ILE A 413 2.68 21.36 -1.98
N VAL A 414 3.43 20.32 -2.30
CA VAL A 414 3.95 19.36 -1.31
C VAL A 414 5.44 19.61 -1.11
N ARG A 415 5.84 19.89 0.13
CA ARG A 415 7.25 20.10 0.49
C ARG A 415 7.72 18.94 1.37
N THR A 416 8.92 18.46 1.08
CA THR A 416 9.52 17.34 1.81
C THR A 416 10.56 17.87 2.79
N ALA A 417 10.79 17.13 3.88
CA ALA A 417 11.80 17.55 4.86
C ALA A 417 13.20 17.56 4.24
N THR A 418 13.42 16.83 3.16
CA THR A 418 14.71 16.83 2.47
C THR A 418 14.87 17.98 1.48
N GLY A 419 13.84 18.81 1.27
CA GLY A 419 13.88 20.01 0.43
C GLY A 419 13.41 19.82 -1.01
N PHE A 420 12.69 18.73 -1.33
CA PHE A 420 11.97 18.63 -2.60
C PHE A 420 10.66 19.41 -2.54
N THR A 421 10.21 19.89 -3.69
CA THR A 421 8.92 20.57 -3.85
C THR A 421 8.20 20.02 -5.06
N PHE A 422 6.96 19.57 -4.86
CA PHE A 422 6.08 19.08 -5.89
C PHE A 422 4.88 20.01 -6.02
N VAL A 423 4.55 20.40 -7.24
CA VAL A 423 3.28 21.06 -7.56
C VAL A 423 2.38 20.02 -8.23
N CYS A 424 1.21 19.81 -7.66
CA CYS A 424 0.28 18.80 -8.14
C CYS A 424 -1.17 19.25 -8.06
N LYS A 425 -2.06 18.47 -8.69
CA LYS A 425 -3.49 18.75 -8.63
C LYS A 425 -4.08 18.18 -7.36
N ARG A 426 -3.76 16.93 -7.01
CA ARG A 426 -4.27 16.21 -5.84
C ARG A 426 -3.18 15.54 -5.03
N VAL A 427 -3.49 15.29 -3.77
CA VAL A 427 -2.62 14.51 -2.87
C VAL A 427 -3.40 13.35 -2.27
N VAL A 428 -2.83 12.15 -2.27
CA VAL A 428 -3.32 11.02 -1.48
C VAL A 428 -2.40 10.84 -0.27
N VAL A 429 -2.95 10.96 0.94
CA VAL A 429 -2.23 10.71 2.19
C VAL A 429 -2.50 9.26 2.59
N ALA A 430 -1.49 8.40 2.47
CA ALA A 430 -1.58 6.95 2.71
C ALA A 430 -0.71 6.48 3.90
N VAL A 431 -0.42 7.39 4.84
CA VAL A 431 0.29 7.13 6.10
C VAL A 431 -0.71 6.85 7.24
N PRO A 432 -0.29 6.25 8.37
CA PRO A 432 -1.18 6.01 9.50
C PRO A 432 -1.84 7.28 10.04
N THR A 433 -3.11 7.20 10.47
CA THR A 433 -3.88 8.36 10.95
C THR A 433 -3.18 9.09 12.12
N ASN A 434 -2.53 8.35 13.01
CA ASN A 434 -1.79 8.89 14.15
C ASN A 434 -0.52 9.69 13.75
N THR A 435 -0.08 9.62 12.50
CA THR A 435 1.10 10.36 12.02
C THR A 435 0.75 11.62 11.24
N TYR A 436 -0.53 11.97 11.09
CA TYR A 436 -0.92 13.20 10.38
C TYR A 436 -0.35 14.45 11.05
N GLY A 437 -0.16 14.44 12.38
CA GLY A 437 0.47 15.55 13.11
C GLY A 437 1.93 15.83 12.71
N LYS A 438 2.58 14.91 11.99
CA LYS A 438 3.94 15.11 11.44
C LYS A 438 3.95 15.92 10.14
N ILE A 439 2.80 16.16 9.53
CA ILE A 439 2.66 16.93 8.29
C ILE A 439 1.95 18.25 8.62
N ARG A 440 2.54 19.37 8.22
CA ARG A 440 1.87 20.68 8.28
C ARG A 440 0.89 20.81 7.12
N PHE A 441 -0.39 21.02 7.45
CA PHE A 441 -1.43 21.24 6.46
C PHE A 441 -1.82 22.72 6.40
N THR A 442 -1.83 23.30 5.21
CA THR A 442 -2.31 24.66 4.97
C THR A 442 -3.47 24.62 3.97
N PRO A 443 -4.70 25.02 4.35
CA PRO A 443 -5.12 25.32 5.73
C PRO A 443 -5.10 24.06 6.63
N PRO A 444 -5.17 24.23 7.97
CA PRO A 444 -5.21 23.11 8.90
C PRO A 444 -6.34 22.12 8.59
N LEU A 445 -6.11 20.83 8.82
CA LEU A 445 -7.14 19.79 8.72
C LEU A 445 -8.36 20.14 9.58
N PRO A 446 -9.59 19.76 9.19
CA PRO A 446 -10.80 20.03 9.96
C PRO A 446 -10.79 19.31 11.32
N GLU A 447 -11.53 19.85 12.30
CA GLU A 447 -11.54 19.36 13.69
C GLU A 447 -11.77 17.84 13.82
N PRO A 448 -12.73 17.22 13.12
CA PRO A 448 -12.93 15.77 13.22
C PRO A 448 -11.70 14.95 12.83
N LYS A 449 -10.96 15.38 11.81
CA LYS A 449 -9.72 14.71 11.37
C LYS A 449 -8.58 14.92 12.36
N ARG A 450 -8.45 16.11 12.93
CA ARG A 450 -7.42 16.39 13.95
C ARG A 450 -7.67 15.57 15.21
N ALA A 451 -8.93 15.47 15.65
CA ALA A 451 -9.32 14.65 16.79
C ALA A 451 -9.01 13.16 16.55
N LEU A 452 -9.34 12.63 15.36
CA LEU A 452 -8.95 11.26 14.99
C LEU A 452 -7.42 11.09 15.00
N ALA A 453 -6.67 12.03 14.42
CA ALA A 453 -5.21 11.94 14.38
C ALA A 453 -4.55 12.00 15.76
N SER A 454 -5.09 12.79 16.71
CA SER A 454 -4.51 12.94 18.04
C SER A 454 -4.92 11.84 19.02
N GLU A 455 -6.13 11.29 18.89
CA GLU A 455 -6.70 10.35 19.85
C GLU A 455 -6.56 8.88 19.44
N THR A 456 -6.30 8.59 18.17
CA THR A 456 -6.08 7.20 17.72
C THR A 456 -4.75 6.68 18.26
N LYS A 457 -4.77 5.50 18.89
CA LYS A 457 -3.61 4.90 19.54
C LYS A 457 -2.97 3.81 18.67
N PRO A 458 -1.74 3.97 18.16
CA PRO A 458 -1.05 2.93 17.41
C PRO A 458 -0.78 1.72 18.31
N GLY A 459 -0.93 0.47 17.85
CA GLY A 459 -0.74 -0.68 18.74
C GLY A 459 0.71 -0.82 19.28
N VAL A 460 0.82 -1.28 20.53
CA VAL A 460 2.10 -1.62 21.16
C VAL A 460 2.36 -3.09 20.90
N TYR A 461 3.27 -3.38 19.98
CA TYR A 461 3.38 -4.72 19.41
C TYR A 461 4.80 -5.03 18.99
N ALA A 462 5.19 -6.28 19.12
CA ALA A 462 6.48 -6.80 18.70
C ALA A 462 6.29 -8.17 18.05
N LYS A 463 7.10 -8.47 17.04
CA LYS A 463 7.15 -9.77 16.39
C LYS A 463 8.57 -10.31 16.43
N VAL A 464 8.77 -11.44 17.08
CA VAL A 464 10.05 -12.13 17.18
C VAL A 464 10.04 -13.39 16.34
N LEU A 465 11.09 -13.59 15.56
CA LEU A 465 11.28 -14.72 14.67
C LEU A 465 12.45 -15.53 15.23
N LEU A 466 12.17 -16.77 15.66
CA LEU A 466 13.22 -17.72 16.05
C LEU A 466 13.36 -18.76 14.96
N THR A 467 14.52 -18.77 14.31
CA THR A 467 14.85 -19.72 13.24
C THR A 467 15.74 -20.83 13.80
N TYR A 468 15.52 -22.06 13.33
CA TYR A 468 16.19 -23.27 13.76
C TYR A 468 16.76 -24.05 12.57
N THR A 469 17.61 -25.03 12.84
CA THR A 469 18.20 -25.91 11.81
C THR A 469 17.20 -26.90 11.21
N HIS A 470 16.14 -27.22 11.95
CA HIS A 470 15.02 -28.08 11.57
C HIS A 470 13.77 -27.71 12.40
N PRO A 471 12.54 -28.03 11.95
CA PRO A 471 11.31 -27.65 12.63
C PRO A 471 10.96 -28.63 13.77
N TRP A 472 11.80 -28.68 14.82
CA TRP A 472 11.73 -29.63 15.93
C TRP A 472 10.37 -29.73 16.62
N TRP A 473 9.56 -28.66 16.59
CA TRP A 473 8.21 -28.68 17.17
C TRP A 473 7.31 -29.71 16.48
N ARG A 474 7.49 -29.93 15.17
CA ARG A 474 6.74 -30.96 14.44
C ARG A 474 7.11 -32.36 14.91
N ASP A 475 8.37 -32.61 15.24
CA ASP A 475 8.89 -33.92 15.67
C ASP A 475 8.31 -34.35 17.03
N ILE A 476 7.96 -33.37 17.87
CA ILE A 476 7.30 -33.60 19.17
C ILE A 476 5.77 -33.42 19.10
N GLY A 477 5.20 -33.42 17.89
CA GLY A 477 3.76 -33.39 17.66
C GLY A 477 3.09 -32.03 17.85
N LEU A 478 3.83 -30.91 17.81
CA LEU A 478 3.27 -29.55 17.91
C LEU A 478 3.16 -28.87 16.55
N LEU A 479 2.13 -28.03 16.40
CA LEU A 479 1.89 -27.23 15.18
C LEU A 479 2.55 -25.85 15.19
N GLY A 480 3.32 -25.51 16.23
CA GLY A 480 3.98 -24.20 16.37
C GLY A 480 3.05 -23.07 16.84
N LYS A 481 1.86 -23.40 17.34
CA LYS A 481 0.87 -22.46 17.89
C LYS A 481 0.92 -22.47 19.42
N PHE A 482 1.59 -21.48 19.97
CA PHE A 482 1.71 -21.22 21.40
C PHE A 482 0.81 -20.04 21.75
N ARG A 483 0.13 -20.07 22.90
CA ARG A 483 -0.64 -18.97 23.48
C ARG A 483 -0.34 -18.89 24.97
N SER A 484 -0.18 -17.69 25.51
CA SER A 484 0.08 -17.53 26.95
C SER A 484 -0.57 -16.28 27.51
N GLN A 485 -1.09 -16.41 28.73
CA GLN A 485 -1.59 -15.30 29.53
C GLN A 485 -0.51 -14.60 30.36
N ILE A 486 0.68 -15.22 30.49
CA ILE A 486 1.79 -14.73 31.32
C ILE A 486 2.75 -13.89 30.46
N GLY A 487 3.24 -14.44 29.35
CA GLY A 487 4.16 -13.76 28.44
C GLY A 487 5.65 -13.91 28.77
N PRO A 488 6.55 -13.33 27.95
CA PRO A 488 6.26 -12.26 26.98
C PRO A 488 5.49 -12.71 25.74
N ILE A 489 5.66 -13.96 25.28
CA ILE A 489 4.93 -14.49 24.12
C ILE A 489 3.42 -14.50 24.42
N CYS A 490 2.63 -13.75 23.66
CA CYS A 490 1.17 -13.78 23.74
C CYS A 490 0.59 -14.90 22.87
N PHE A 491 1.07 -15.00 21.63
CA PHE A 491 0.66 -16.02 20.66
C PHE A 491 1.72 -16.23 19.58
N SER A 492 1.58 -17.30 18.79
CA SER A 492 2.51 -17.61 17.70
C SER A 492 1.89 -18.44 16.57
N TRP A 493 2.63 -18.51 15.47
CA TRP A 493 2.47 -19.50 14.41
C TRP A 493 3.85 -19.93 13.89
N GLU A 494 3.93 -21.08 13.26
CA GLU A 494 5.10 -21.40 12.43
C GLU A 494 4.97 -20.83 11.03
N VAL A 495 6.10 -20.48 10.41
CA VAL A 495 6.19 -19.94 9.04
C VAL A 495 7.31 -20.64 8.26
N SER A 496 7.42 -21.96 8.42
CA SER A 496 8.51 -22.73 7.83
C SER A 496 8.34 -22.92 6.33
N ASN A 497 9.44 -22.81 5.59
CA ASN A 497 9.53 -23.15 4.18
C ASN A 497 10.67 -24.17 3.97
N PHE A 498 10.32 -25.37 3.52
CA PHE A 498 11.27 -26.46 3.30
C PHE A 498 12.14 -26.24 2.06
N GLU A 499 11.61 -25.63 1.00
CA GLU A 499 12.38 -25.34 -0.22
C GLU A 499 13.50 -24.34 0.05
N ASP A 500 13.24 -23.37 0.92
CA ASP A 500 14.21 -22.33 1.30
C ASP A 500 14.98 -22.67 2.60
N ARG A 501 14.76 -23.85 3.17
CA ARG A 501 15.36 -24.32 4.43
C ARG A 501 15.22 -23.28 5.57
N SER A 502 14.08 -22.61 5.63
CA SER A 502 13.72 -21.66 6.67
C SER A 502 12.76 -22.33 7.64
N PHE A 503 13.20 -22.65 8.85
CA PHE A 503 12.35 -23.29 9.87
C PHE A 503 12.16 -22.31 11.02
N THR A 504 11.05 -21.58 11.02
CA THR A 504 10.91 -20.38 11.85
C THR A 504 9.59 -20.33 12.60
N LEU A 505 9.65 -19.99 13.88
CA LEU A 505 8.50 -19.62 14.72
C LEU A 505 8.35 -18.10 14.75
N ALA A 506 7.16 -17.61 14.39
CA ALA A 506 6.76 -16.21 14.55
C ALA A 506 6.01 -16.04 15.87
N LEU A 507 6.63 -15.37 16.82
CA LEU A 507 6.17 -15.16 18.20
C LEU A 507 5.78 -13.70 18.39
N PHE A 508 4.63 -13.45 19.00
CA PHE A 508 4.05 -12.12 19.09
C PHE A 508 3.89 -11.67 20.53
N MET A 509 4.17 -10.39 20.76
CA MET A 509 3.87 -9.70 22.02
C MET A 509 3.00 -8.50 21.70
N GLY A 510 1.98 -8.25 22.52
CA GLY A 510 1.04 -7.13 22.33
C GLY A 510 0.65 -6.48 23.66
N GLY A 511 0.24 -5.21 23.59
CA GLY A 511 -0.22 -4.44 24.75
C GLY A 511 0.85 -4.28 25.83
N ASP A 512 0.45 -4.38 27.11
CA ASP A 512 1.35 -4.18 28.24
C ASP A 512 2.50 -5.19 28.26
N ARG A 513 2.29 -6.41 27.73
CA ARG A 513 3.34 -7.44 27.68
C ARG A 513 4.45 -7.02 26.71
N ALA A 514 4.08 -6.44 25.57
CA ALA A 514 5.06 -5.84 24.66
C ALA A 514 5.76 -4.65 25.31
N ALA A 515 5.03 -3.74 25.99
CA ALA A 515 5.63 -2.60 26.68
C ALA A 515 6.67 -3.03 27.74
N LYS A 516 6.33 -4.01 28.58
CA LYS A 516 7.26 -4.59 29.58
C LYS A 516 8.47 -5.24 28.93
N TRP A 517 8.26 -5.91 27.80
CA TRP A 517 9.36 -6.51 27.04
C TRP A 517 10.28 -5.44 26.43
N TYR A 518 9.73 -4.37 25.84
CA TYR A 518 10.52 -3.24 25.33
C TYR A 518 11.34 -2.53 26.42
N ALA A 519 10.89 -2.52 27.67
CA ALA A 519 11.66 -1.96 28.78
C ALA A 519 12.91 -2.80 29.15
N LEU A 520 13.04 -4.03 28.65
CA LEU A 520 14.25 -4.83 28.84
C LEU A 520 15.37 -4.39 27.89
N PRO A 521 16.65 -4.49 28.31
CA PRO A 521 17.79 -4.37 27.40
C PRO A 521 17.74 -5.39 26.25
N PRO A 522 18.30 -5.08 25.05
CA PRO A 522 18.18 -5.94 23.86
C PRO A 522 18.53 -7.42 24.07
N LEU A 523 19.63 -7.73 24.76
CA LEU A 523 20.01 -9.12 25.04
C LEU A 523 19.00 -9.83 25.96
N LYS A 524 18.44 -9.11 26.95
CA LYS A 524 17.43 -9.65 27.86
C LYS A 524 16.09 -9.86 27.15
N ARG A 525 15.77 -9.06 26.14
CA ARG A 525 14.59 -9.25 25.28
C ARG A 525 14.63 -10.59 24.55
N GLN A 526 15.76 -10.90 23.91
CA GLN A 526 15.99 -12.19 23.26
C GLN A 526 15.86 -13.34 24.26
N GLN A 527 16.58 -13.26 25.38
CA GLN A 527 16.57 -14.32 26.39
C GLN A 527 15.18 -14.56 26.98
N ALA A 528 14.40 -13.50 27.21
CA ALA A 528 13.06 -13.62 27.77
C ALA A 528 12.11 -14.41 26.85
N VAL A 529 12.20 -14.22 25.53
CA VAL A 529 11.37 -14.95 24.57
C VAL A 529 11.81 -16.41 24.47
N ILE A 530 13.11 -16.68 24.38
CA ILE A 530 13.66 -18.04 24.31
C ILE A 530 13.32 -18.83 25.59
N ASN A 531 13.53 -18.22 26.76
CA ASN A 531 13.21 -18.86 28.03
C ASN A 531 11.73 -19.18 28.14
N HIS A 532 10.85 -18.25 27.77
CA HIS A 532 9.43 -18.47 27.86
C HIS A 532 8.96 -19.56 26.87
N LEU A 533 9.51 -19.61 25.65
CA LEU A 533 9.24 -20.72 24.73
C LEU A 533 9.70 -22.07 25.32
N ALA A 534 10.89 -22.10 25.93
CA ALA A 534 11.40 -23.29 26.61
C ALA A 534 10.52 -23.74 27.78
N ASP A 535 9.95 -22.79 28.54
CA ASP A 535 9.03 -23.09 29.64
C ASP A 535 7.70 -23.64 29.11
N LEU A 536 7.21 -23.12 27.97
CA LEU A 536 5.97 -23.57 27.32
C LEU A 536 6.06 -25.01 26.80
N VAL A 537 7.21 -25.44 26.30
CA VAL A 537 7.40 -26.82 25.81
C VAL A 537 7.79 -27.81 26.91
N GLY A 538 8.10 -27.32 28.11
CA GLY A 538 8.44 -28.13 29.27
C GLY A 538 9.91 -28.55 29.33
N GLN A 539 10.32 -29.05 30.51
CA GLN A 539 11.72 -29.34 30.83
C GLN A 539 12.37 -30.38 29.90
N GLU A 540 11.59 -31.36 29.43
CA GLU A 540 12.05 -32.40 28.50
C GLU A 540 12.52 -31.82 27.16
N HIS A 541 11.75 -30.88 26.59
CA HIS A 541 11.99 -30.30 25.27
C HIS A 541 12.69 -28.93 25.31
N ARG A 542 13.01 -28.42 26.51
CA ARG A 542 13.70 -27.13 26.71
C ARG A 542 14.91 -26.96 25.80
N HIS A 543 15.74 -28.00 25.69
CA HIS A 543 16.97 -27.96 24.90
C HIS A 543 16.71 -27.65 23.41
N LEU A 544 15.59 -28.13 22.85
CA LEU A 544 15.17 -27.86 21.47
C LEU A 544 14.78 -26.39 21.27
N ALA A 545 14.01 -25.83 22.20
CA ALA A 545 13.60 -24.43 22.16
C ALA A 545 14.75 -23.44 22.38
N THR A 546 15.81 -23.86 23.08
CA THR A 546 16.97 -23.00 23.36
C THR A 546 18.05 -23.04 22.27
N ASP A 547 18.06 -24.05 21.40
CA ASP A 547 19.04 -24.21 20.32
C ASP A 547 18.67 -23.35 19.09
N VAL A 548 18.60 -22.04 19.30
CA VAL A 548 18.19 -21.06 18.28
C VAL A 548 19.35 -20.79 17.33
N LEU A 549 19.09 -21.01 16.03
CA LEU A 549 20.06 -20.72 14.97
C LEU A 549 20.15 -19.21 14.67
N GLU A 550 19.00 -18.52 14.63
CA GLU A 550 18.95 -17.09 14.35
C GLU A 550 17.76 -16.42 15.07
N TYR A 551 18.00 -15.21 15.58
CA TYR A 551 17.02 -14.37 16.24
C TYR A 551 16.81 -13.08 15.43
N ASN A 552 15.56 -12.76 15.12
CA ASN A 552 15.18 -11.49 14.50
C ASN A 552 13.95 -10.89 15.20
N ALA A 553 13.87 -9.56 15.25
CA ALA A 553 12.73 -8.85 15.85
C ALA A 553 12.25 -7.68 14.98
N GLY A 554 10.93 -7.59 14.80
CA GLY A 554 10.23 -6.41 14.30
C GLY A 554 9.73 -5.57 15.48
N GLU A 555 10.46 -4.51 15.78
CA GLU A 555 10.17 -3.58 16.89
C GLU A 555 9.36 -2.36 16.41
N TRP A 556 8.07 -2.55 16.18
CA TRP A 556 7.24 -1.58 15.44
C TRP A 556 6.93 -0.27 16.17
N VAL A 557 7.10 -0.21 17.50
CA VAL A 557 6.91 1.02 18.28
C VAL A 557 8.05 2.03 18.07
N GLU A 558 9.25 1.53 17.72
CA GLU A 558 10.44 2.34 17.45
C GLU A 558 10.47 2.84 15.98
N GLU A 559 9.56 2.34 15.13
CA GLU A 559 9.45 2.79 13.73
C GLU A 559 8.77 4.17 13.69
N GLU A 560 9.59 5.22 13.72
CA GLU A 560 9.21 6.63 13.82
C GLU A 560 8.01 7.05 12.94
N TRP A 561 7.95 6.57 11.70
CA TRP A 561 6.93 6.97 10.70
C TRP A 561 5.65 6.14 10.77
N MET A 562 5.53 5.27 11.79
CA MET A 562 4.36 4.41 12.03
C MET A 562 3.86 4.56 13.47
N GLY A 563 4.78 4.55 14.44
CA GLY A 563 4.50 4.64 15.87
C GLY A 563 3.92 3.37 16.50
N GLY A 564 3.70 2.30 15.72
CA GLY A 564 3.22 1.02 16.23
C GLY A 564 2.59 0.10 15.16
N ALA A 565 2.13 -1.06 15.62
CA ALA A 565 1.54 -2.14 14.84
C ALA A 565 0.57 -2.96 15.73
N PRO A 566 -0.26 -3.88 15.19
CA PRO A 566 -0.53 -4.15 13.77
C PRO A 566 -1.29 -2.99 13.08
N THR A 567 -2.08 -2.26 13.84
CA THR A 567 -2.89 -1.13 13.38
C THR A 567 -3.03 -0.08 14.48
N SER A 568 -3.78 0.98 14.21
CA SER A 568 -4.15 1.97 15.21
C SER A 568 -5.58 1.77 15.69
N ALA A 569 -5.79 1.79 17.00
CA ALA A 569 -7.07 1.58 17.66
C ALA A 569 -7.75 2.90 18.04
N ILE A 570 -9.08 2.93 18.00
CA ILE A 570 -9.87 4.12 18.31
C ILE A 570 -10.48 4.00 19.71
N PRO A 571 -10.36 5.03 20.57
CA PRO A 571 -10.95 5.03 21.90
C PRO A 571 -12.48 5.16 21.87
N PRO A 572 -13.16 4.91 23.01
CA PRO A 572 -14.62 4.98 23.09
C PRO A 572 -15.20 6.33 22.66
N GLY A 573 -16.31 6.30 21.93
CA GLY A 573 -17.12 7.43 21.48
C GLY A 573 -16.59 8.15 20.23
N LEU A 574 -15.33 7.95 19.86
CA LEU A 574 -14.70 8.70 18.77
C LEU A 574 -15.11 8.17 17.38
N LEU A 575 -15.27 6.86 17.23
CA LEU A 575 -15.63 6.25 15.95
C LEU A 575 -17.07 6.60 15.55
N SER A 576 -18.02 6.59 16.49
CA SER A 576 -19.39 7.01 16.22
C SER A 576 -19.47 8.50 15.91
N LYS A 577 -18.70 9.32 16.63
CA LYS A 577 -18.72 10.79 16.45
C LYS A 577 -18.07 11.23 15.14
N TYR A 578 -16.91 10.66 14.78
CA TYR A 578 -16.06 11.17 13.69
C TYR A 578 -15.66 10.12 12.64
N GLY A 579 -16.14 8.88 12.69
CA GLY A 579 -15.63 7.80 11.84
C GLY A 579 -15.74 8.03 10.32
N GLU A 580 -16.72 8.80 9.83
CA GLU A 580 -16.79 9.18 8.41
C GLU A 580 -15.61 10.10 8.01
N ALA A 581 -15.10 10.90 8.94
CA ALA A 581 -13.96 11.78 8.70
C ALA A 581 -12.63 11.02 8.50
N LEU A 582 -12.54 9.72 8.83
CA LEU A 582 -11.38 8.89 8.48
C LEU A 582 -11.10 8.91 6.98
N ARG A 583 -12.17 8.89 6.16
CA ARG A 583 -12.11 8.72 4.71
C ARG A 583 -12.40 10.00 3.96
N ALA A 584 -13.26 10.87 4.51
CA ALA A 584 -13.70 12.08 3.85
C ALA A 584 -12.53 12.91 3.28
N PRO A 585 -12.56 13.34 2.01
CA PRO A 585 -11.52 14.20 1.48
C PRO A 585 -11.54 15.56 2.17
N PHE A 586 -10.40 16.25 2.15
CA PHE A 586 -10.28 17.64 2.57
C PHE A 586 -9.74 18.47 1.43
N LYS A 587 -10.66 19.15 0.72
CA LYS A 587 -10.35 19.88 -0.51
C LYS A 587 -9.66 18.95 -1.52
N ASN A 588 -8.39 19.20 -1.86
CA ASN A 588 -7.62 18.45 -2.85
C ASN A 588 -6.82 17.28 -2.24
N ILE A 589 -7.07 16.95 -0.96
CA ILE A 589 -6.40 15.88 -0.22
C ILE A 589 -7.38 14.73 0.01
N TYR A 590 -6.98 13.52 -0.40
CA TYR A 590 -7.70 12.26 -0.21
C TYR A 590 -6.93 11.39 0.77
N PHE A 591 -7.63 10.54 1.51
CA PHE A 591 -7.05 9.78 2.62
C PHE A 591 -7.18 8.28 2.37
N ALA A 592 -6.04 7.62 2.36
CA ALA A 592 -5.90 6.18 2.22
C ALA A 592 -5.26 5.58 3.49
N GLY A 593 -4.71 4.37 3.39
CA GLY A 593 -4.20 3.63 4.54
C GLY A 593 -5.20 2.59 5.05
N GLY A 594 -4.68 1.50 5.62
CA GLY A 594 -5.50 0.36 6.08
C GLY A 594 -6.53 0.72 7.14
N GLU A 595 -6.31 1.80 7.90
CA GLU A 595 -7.24 2.35 8.89
C GLU A 595 -8.51 2.94 8.25
N THR A 596 -8.41 3.37 6.99
CA THR A 596 -9.51 3.99 6.24
C THR A 596 -10.35 2.97 5.46
N ALA A 597 -9.99 1.69 5.49
CA ALA A 597 -10.76 0.65 4.82
C ALA A 597 -12.14 0.46 5.48
N ARG A 598 -13.09 -0.08 4.72
CA ARG A 598 -14.38 -0.52 5.26
C ARG A 598 -14.31 -2.01 5.57
N GLU A 599 -13.85 -2.82 4.63
CA GLU A 599 -13.53 -4.23 4.81
C GLU A 599 -12.06 -4.42 5.15
N TRP A 600 -11.77 -5.42 5.99
CA TRP A 600 -10.41 -5.82 6.37
C TRP A 600 -9.53 -4.67 6.88
N LYS A 601 -10.13 -3.78 7.67
CA LYS A 601 -9.42 -2.65 8.27
C LYS A 601 -8.23 -3.14 9.08
N GLY A 602 -7.08 -2.49 8.91
CA GLY A 602 -5.83 -2.89 9.57
C GLY A 602 -5.06 -4.05 8.92
N TYR A 603 -5.60 -4.70 7.89
CA TYR A 603 -4.93 -5.78 7.15
C TYR A 603 -4.42 -5.33 5.78
N LEU A 604 -3.61 -6.19 5.12
CA LEU A 604 -3.09 -5.96 3.77
C LEU A 604 -4.22 -5.77 2.74
N GLU A 605 -5.28 -6.59 2.82
CA GLU A 605 -6.49 -6.48 2.00
C GLU A 605 -7.13 -5.09 2.11
N GLY A 606 -7.40 -4.63 3.34
CA GLY A 606 -7.97 -3.32 3.58
C GLY A 606 -7.07 -2.19 3.10
N ALA A 607 -5.74 -2.32 3.24
CA ALA A 607 -4.79 -1.33 2.73
C ALA A 607 -4.88 -1.19 1.20
N LEU A 608 -4.92 -2.31 0.45
CA LEU A 608 -5.08 -2.28 -1.00
C LEU A 608 -6.47 -1.74 -1.41
N ARG A 609 -7.54 -2.12 -0.70
CA ARG A 609 -8.89 -1.59 -0.94
C ARG A 609 -8.97 -0.07 -0.74
N ALA A 610 -8.43 0.41 0.39
CA ALA A 610 -8.35 1.84 0.68
C ALA A 610 -7.49 2.61 -0.35
N GLY A 611 -6.44 1.98 -0.86
CA GLY A 611 -5.58 2.56 -1.89
C GLY A 611 -6.36 2.80 -3.19
N SER A 612 -7.03 1.78 -3.70
CA SER A 612 -7.86 1.93 -4.92
C SER A 612 -9.01 2.90 -4.70
N ARG A 613 -9.75 2.81 -3.59
CA ARG A 613 -10.83 3.76 -3.32
C ARG A 613 -10.36 5.21 -3.34
N ALA A 614 -9.20 5.51 -2.73
CA ALA A 614 -8.65 6.87 -2.78
C ALA A 614 -8.19 7.28 -4.20
N ALA A 615 -7.70 6.33 -5.00
CA ALA A 615 -7.41 6.57 -6.42
C ALA A 615 -8.70 6.87 -7.20
N ASP A 616 -9.76 6.10 -7.01
CA ASP A 616 -11.05 6.31 -7.68
C ASP A 616 -11.68 7.65 -7.33
N GLU A 617 -11.58 8.06 -6.06
CA GLU A 617 -12.01 9.40 -5.61
C GLU A 617 -11.23 10.53 -6.31
N VAL A 618 -9.91 10.39 -6.43
CA VAL A 618 -9.04 11.34 -7.16
C VAL A 618 -9.39 11.37 -8.64
N LEU A 619 -9.53 10.21 -9.27
CA LEU A 619 -9.83 10.07 -10.70
C LEU A 619 -11.21 10.64 -11.03
N ALA A 620 -12.21 10.36 -10.20
CA ALA A 620 -13.55 10.91 -10.35
C ALA A 620 -13.55 12.45 -10.22
N ASP A 621 -12.78 13.01 -9.30
CA ASP A 621 -12.70 14.47 -9.13
C ASP A 621 -11.94 15.15 -10.28
N LEU A 622 -10.80 14.59 -10.70
CA LEU A 622 -10.07 15.08 -11.88
C LEU A 622 -10.90 14.92 -13.17
N GLY A 623 -11.66 13.83 -13.30
CA GLY A 623 -12.61 13.59 -14.38
C GLY A 623 -13.74 14.61 -14.41
N LYS A 624 -14.33 14.98 -13.25
CA LYS A 624 -15.35 16.04 -13.14
C LYS A 624 -14.80 17.41 -13.53
N GLN A 625 -13.55 17.72 -13.19
CA GLN A 625 -12.91 18.98 -13.59
C GLN A 625 -12.59 19.02 -15.09
N ARG A 626 -12.17 17.89 -15.66
CA ARG A 626 -11.98 17.72 -17.10
C ARG A 626 -13.31 17.83 -17.86
N ALA A 627 -14.39 17.22 -17.37
CA ALA A 627 -15.73 17.37 -17.94
C ALA A 627 -16.25 18.82 -17.88
N LYS A 628 -15.97 19.55 -16.78
CA LYS A 628 -16.22 21.01 -16.69
C LYS A 628 -15.38 21.84 -17.66
N LYS A 629 -14.24 21.32 -18.14
CA LYS A 629 -13.35 21.91 -19.15
C LYS A 629 -13.51 21.33 -20.56
N GLY A 630 -14.45 20.41 -20.78
CA GLY A 630 -14.70 19.77 -22.08
C GLY A 630 -13.76 18.61 -22.46
N GLU A 631 -13.01 18.04 -21.51
CA GLU A 631 -12.12 16.89 -21.70
C GLU A 631 -12.72 15.62 -21.07
N THR A 632 -12.80 14.50 -21.80
CA THR A 632 -13.44 13.26 -21.34
C THR A 632 -12.42 12.28 -20.74
N MET A 633 -12.65 11.77 -19.53
CA MET A 633 -11.93 10.64 -18.95
C MET A 633 -12.90 9.57 -18.46
N CYS A 634 -12.54 8.30 -18.68
CA CYS A 634 -13.33 7.13 -18.30
C CYS A 634 -13.14 6.76 -16.83
N VAL A 635 -14.23 6.37 -16.17
CA VAL A 635 -14.27 5.78 -14.83
C VAL A 635 -14.82 4.35 -14.95
N ARG A 636 -14.39 3.42 -14.09
CA ARG A 636 -15.11 2.16 -13.83
C ARG A 636 -15.00 1.73 -12.37
N GLU A 637 -16.11 1.25 -11.82
CA GLU A 637 -16.17 0.24 -10.76
C GLU A 637 -17.40 -0.69 -10.96
N SER A 638 -17.43 -1.75 -10.16
CA SER A 638 -18.14 -3.04 -10.24
C SER A 638 -19.66 -3.00 -9.99
N ASP A 639 -20.37 -4.08 -10.39
CA ASP A 639 -21.13 -4.98 -9.48
C ASP A 639 -21.90 -6.10 -10.24
N GLU A 640 -22.36 -7.09 -9.47
CA GLU A 640 -22.68 -8.49 -9.76
C GLU A 640 -23.93 -8.80 -10.63
N THR A 641 -24.42 -7.88 -11.47
CA THR A 641 -25.69 -8.09 -12.22
C THR A 641 -25.53 -8.52 -13.67
N GLY A 642 -24.30 -8.62 -14.18
CA GLY A 642 -24.04 -9.00 -15.58
C GLY A 642 -24.46 -7.95 -16.62
N VAL A 643 -24.85 -6.74 -16.18
CA VAL A 643 -25.19 -5.62 -17.05
C VAL A 643 -24.08 -4.58 -16.95
N GLU A 644 -23.27 -4.42 -18.00
CA GLU A 644 -22.13 -3.50 -18.05
C GLU A 644 -22.54 -2.03 -18.31
N ASP A 645 -23.51 -1.49 -17.58
CA ASP A 645 -24.07 -0.15 -17.85
C ASP A 645 -23.28 1.00 -17.20
N TYR A 646 -22.47 0.74 -16.17
CA TYR A 646 -21.86 1.78 -15.32
C TYR A 646 -20.94 2.77 -16.05
N VAL A 647 -20.27 2.33 -17.13
CA VAL A 647 -19.46 3.23 -17.98
C VAL A 647 -20.35 4.25 -18.68
N PHE A 648 -21.49 3.79 -19.16
CA PHE A 648 -22.39 4.52 -20.04
C PHE A 648 -23.36 5.42 -19.27
N THR A 649 -23.80 5.01 -18.07
CA THR A 649 -24.70 5.81 -17.22
C THR A 649 -24.07 7.12 -16.75
N SER A 650 -22.73 7.20 -16.71
CA SER A 650 -21.98 8.42 -16.39
C SER A 650 -21.86 9.41 -17.55
N ILE A 651 -22.16 9.00 -18.79
CA ILE A 651 -22.01 9.80 -20.01
C ILE A 651 -23.38 10.33 -20.44
N PRO A 652 -23.62 11.66 -20.47
CA PRO A 652 -24.96 12.21 -20.69
C PRO A 652 -25.67 11.76 -21.97
N TRP A 653 -24.94 11.67 -23.10
CA TRP A 653 -25.53 11.22 -24.36
C TRP A 653 -25.85 9.73 -24.38
N CYS A 654 -25.05 8.92 -23.67
CA CYS A 654 -25.32 7.50 -23.48
C CYS A 654 -26.52 7.28 -22.56
N ARG A 655 -26.65 8.04 -21.46
CA ARG A 655 -27.82 7.99 -20.57
C ARG A 655 -29.12 8.28 -21.33
N LYS A 656 -29.12 9.25 -22.24
CA LYS A 656 -30.27 9.52 -23.11
C LYS A 656 -30.68 8.30 -23.96
N ILE A 657 -29.72 7.48 -24.39
CA ILE A 657 -29.99 6.25 -25.13
C ILE A 657 -30.49 5.14 -24.20
N LEU A 658 -29.93 5.04 -23.00
CA LEU A 658 -30.32 4.06 -21.98
C LEU A 658 -31.75 4.31 -21.46
N ASP A 659 -32.15 5.57 -21.36
CA ASP A 659 -33.45 6.00 -20.85
C ASP A 659 -34.55 6.01 -21.94
N ASP A 660 -34.26 5.57 -23.16
CA ASP A 660 -35.23 5.54 -24.27
C ASP A 660 -36.34 4.50 -24.00
N PRO A 661 -37.61 4.91 -23.77
CA PRO A 661 -38.68 4.01 -23.36
C PRO A 661 -39.06 2.99 -24.45
N ASP A 662 -38.76 3.28 -25.72
CA ASP A 662 -39.02 2.37 -26.84
C ASP A 662 -38.03 1.21 -26.90
N PHE A 663 -36.99 1.25 -26.08
CA PHE A 663 -35.95 0.24 -26.01
C PHE A 663 -35.95 -0.45 -24.64
N VAL A 664 -35.44 -1.69 -24.63
CA VAL A 664 -35.24 -2.49 -23.43
C VAL A 664 -33.80 -2.97 -23.39
N LEU A 665 -33.16 -2.77 -22.23
CA LEU A 665 -31.82 -3.27 -21.94
C LEU A 665 -31.88 -4.77 -21.69
N GLU A 666 -31.10 -5.55 -22.45
CA GLU A 666 -31.02 -7.00 -22.30
C GLU A 666 -29.55 -7.46 -22.27
N ALA A 667 -29.28 -8.53 -21.53
CA ALA A 667 -27.94 -9.10 -21.44
C ALA A 667 -27.46 -9.55 -22.81
N THR A 668 -26.26 -9.10 -23.22
CA THR A 668 -25.67 -9.46 -24.50
C THR A 668 -25.14 -10.90 -24.46
N MET A 669 -25.84 -11.82 -25.13
CA MET A 669 -25.51 -13.26 -25.09
C MET A 669 -24.06 -13.60 -25.47
N SER A 670 -23.43 -12.90 -26.40
CA SER A 670 -22.04 -13.17 -26.77
C SER A 670 -20.99 -12.60 -25.82
N ARG A 671 -21.42 -11.80 -24.82
CA ARG A 671 -20.57 -11.35 -23.71
C ARG A 671 -20.61 -12.29 -22.51
N ILE A 672 -21.44 -13.34 -22.56
CA ILE A 672 -21.62 -14.33 -21.51
C ILE A 672 -21.18 -15.69 -22.07
N PRO A 673 -20.02 -16.24 -21.65
CA PRO A 673 -19.60 -17.55 -22.11
C PRO A 673 -20.56 -18.62 -21.56
N PRO A 674 -20.99 -19.62 -22.36
CA PRO A 674 -21.81 -20.72 -21.86
C PRO A 674 -21.03 -21.53 -20.82
N GLN A 675 -21.72 -21.99 -19.77
CA GLN A 675 -21.10 -22.79 -18.70
C GLN A 675 -20.46 -24.09 -19.24
N ASP A 676 -21.03 -24.64 -20.31
CA ASP A 676 -20.75 -25.99 -20.79
C ASP A 676 -19.71 -26.01 -21.93
N ASN A 677 -19.38 -24.85 -22.48
CA ASN A 677 -18.41 -24.70 -23.56
C ASN A 677 -17.72 -23.33 -23.50
N ALA A 678 -16.67 -23.25 -22.68
CA ALA A 678 -15.91 -22.02 -22.44
C ALA A 678 -15.22 -21.42 -23.69
N SER A 679 -15.15 -22.18 -24.80
CA SER A 679 -14.58 -21.68 -26.06
C SER A 679 -15.59 -20.95 -26.94
N LEU A 680 -16.89 -21.21 -26.76
CA LEU A 680 -17.94 -20.54 -27.51
C LEU A 680 -18.03 -19.06 -27.07
N ASN A 681 -18.05 -18.14 -28.04
CA ASN A 681 -18.02 -16.69 -27.83
C ASN A 681 -16.74 -16.15 -27.14
N ALA A 682 -15.69 -16.96 -26.95
CA ALA A 682 -14.48 -16.56 -26.22
C ALA A 682 -13.81 -15.29 -26.79
N LEU A 683 -13.90 -15.06 -28.11
CA LEU A 683 -13.39 -13.86 -28.75
C LEU A 683 -14.03 -12.59 -28.16
N VAL A 684 -15.35 -12.54 -28.01
CA VAL A 684 -16.08 -11.34 -27.54
C VAL A 684 -16.21 -11.33 -26.02
N ALA A 685 -16.46 -12.50 -25.41
CA ALA A 685 -16.65 -12.66 -23.97
C ALA A 685 -15.35 -12.58 -23.16
N SER A 686 -14.19 -12.86 -23.76
CA SER A 686 -12.88 -12.88 -23.06
C SER A 686 -11.82 -12.06 -23.79
N THR A 687 -11.47 -12.40 -25.03
CA THR A 687 -10.32 -11.78 -25.74
C THR A 687 -10.51 -10.28 -25.97
N LEU A 688 -11.70 -9.87 -26.39
CA LEU A 688 -12.06 -8.46 -26.58
C LEU A 688 -12.68 -7.84 -25.33
N ARG A 689 -12.80 -8.58 -24.21
CA ARG A 689 -13.32 -8.09 -22.92
C ARG A 689 -12.17 -7.81 -21.96
N THR A 690 -11.39 -6.78 -22.27
CA THR A 690 -10.31 -6.31 -21.38
C THR A 690 -10.41 -4.82 -21.16
N SER A 691 -9.74 -4.31 -20.12
CA SER A 691 -9.63 -2.87 -19.86
C SER A 691 -8.91 -2.10 -20.98
N ASN A 692 -8.17 -2.79 -21.85
CA ASN A 692 -7.43 -2.19 -22.96
C ASN A 692 -8.00 -2.53 -24.34
N THR A 693 -9.09 -3.29 -24.47
CA THR A 693 -9.73 -3.62 -25.76
C THR A 693 -11.14 -3.03 -25.86
N ILE A 694 -12.21 -3.84 -25.83
CA ILE A 694 -13.57 -3.32 -25.68
C ILE A 694 -13.91 -3.39 -24.20
N ALA A 695 -13.71 -2.26 -23.52
CA ALA A 695 -13.87 -2.17 -22.08
C ALA A 695 -15.33 -2.41 -21.69
N GLY A 696 -16.31 -1.83 -22.40
CA GLY A 696 -17.73 -1.99 -22.07
C GLY A 696 -18.61 -2.27 -23.28
N TRP A 697 -19.67 -3.03 -23.04
CA TRP A 697 -20.66 -3.42 -24.05
C TRP A 697 -22.07 -3.45 -23.45
N CYS A 698 -22.99 -2.64 -23.99
CA CYS A 698 -24.36 -2.55 -23.50
C CYS A 698 -25.35 -2.50 -24.67
N SER A 699 -26.21 -3.51 -24.82
CA SER A 699 -27.16 -3.66 -25.94
C SER A 699 -28.60 -3.42 -25.50
N LEU A 700 -29.31 -2.57 -26.24
CA LEU A 700 -30.72 -2.28 -26.05
C LEU A 700 -31.50 -2.66 -27.30
N PHE A 701 -32.57 -3.42 -27.15
CA PHE A 701 -33.43 -3.84 -28.26
C PHE A 701 -34.71 -3.02 -28.29
N ARG A 702 -35.19 -2.67 -29.48
CA ARG A 702 -36.49 -2.01 -29.62
C ARG A 702 -37.57 -2.95 -29.11
N ARG A 703 -38.46 -2.47 -28.26
CA ARG A 703 -39.60 -3.23 -27.76
C ARG A 703 -40.51 -3.63 -28.92
N PRO A 704 -41.03 -4.88 -28.95
CA PRO A 704 -42.01 -5.31 -29.94
C PRO A 704 -43.21 -4.36 -30.10
N ALA A 705 -43.72 -3.84 -28.98
CA ALA A 705 -44.84 -2.88 -28.96
C ALA A 705 -44.54 -1.54 -29.64
N SER A 706 -43.26 -1.15 -29.70
CA SER A 706 -42.79 0.08 -30.36
C SER A 706 -42.27 -0.18 -31.78
N SER A 707 -42.36 -1.42 -32.27
CA SER A 707 -41.86 -1.83 -33.60
C SER A 707 -42.99 -2.06 -34.60
N PRO A 708 -42.89 -1.53 -35.84
CA PRO A 708 -43.86 -1.82 -36.91
C PRO A 708 -43.97 -3.30 -37.28
N SER A 709 -42.90 -4.09 -37.07
CA SER A 709 -42.90 -5.53 -37.35
C SER A 709 -43.47 -6.36 -36.20
N GLY A 710 -43.72 -5.75 -35.03
CA GLY A 710 -44.08 -6.47 -33.81
C GLY A 710 -42.94 -7.33 -33.26
N LEU A 711 -41.70 -7.12 -33.72
CA LEU A 711 -40.52 -7.89 -33.32
C LEU A 711 -39.42 -6.96 -32.79
N LYS A 712 -38.43 -7.52 -32.11
CA LYS A 712 -37.17 -6.84 -31.79
C LYS A 712 -36.31 -6.70 -33.06
N ASP A 713 -36.67 -5.77 -33.93
CA ASP A 713 -36.08 -5.58 -35.26
C ASP A 713 -34.96 -4.53 -35.31
N GLU A 714 -34.62 -3.93 -34.18
CA GLU A 714 -33.55 -2.94 -34.04
C GLU A 714 -32.81 -3.11 -32.71
N VAL A 715 -31.48 -3.00 -32.75
CA VAL A 715 -30.60 -2.97 -31.56
C VAL A 715 -29.73 -1.72 -31.58
N ARG A 716 -29.49 -1.17 -30.39
CA ARG A 716 -28.55 -0.09 -30.10
C ARG A 716 -27.53 -0.60 -29.10
N THR A 717 -26.27 -0.67 -29.51
CA THR A 717 -25.19 -1.19 -28.68
C THR A 717 -24.17 -0.10 -28.41
N LEU A 718 -24.00 0.28 -27.14
CA LEU A 718 -22.94 1.17 -26.70
C LEU A 718 -21.67 0.37 -26.46
N LEU A 719 -20.56 0.85 -27.05
CA LEU A 719 -19.24 0.21 -26.98
C LEU A 719 -18.20 1.20 -26.46
N ALA A 720 -17.44 0.81 -25.44
CA ALA A 720 -16.30 1.59 -24.95
C ALA A 720 -14.99 1.01 -25.49
N LEU A 721 -14.47 1.61 -26.56
CA LEU A 721 -13.27 1.19 -27.29
C LEU A 721 -12.00 1.76 -26.67
N ARG A 722 -10.90 1.00 -26.68
CA ARG A 722 -9.61 1.34 -26.05
C ARG A 722 -8.42 1.09 -26.99
N PRO A 723 -7.21 1.63 -26.67
CA PRO A 723 -6.07 1.61 -27.57
C PRO A 723 -5.50 0.23 -27.94
N GLY A 724 -5.81 -0.83 -27.19
CA GLY A 724 -5.44 -2.19 -27.56
C GLY A 724 -6.18 -2.73 -28.80
N LEU A 725 -7.11 -1.95 -29.37
CA LEU A 725 -7.76 -2.24 -30.66
C LEU A 725 -7.10 -1.51 -31.84
N ASP A 726 -6.03 -0.73 -31.61
CA ASP A 726 -5.44 0.15 -32.61
C ASP A 726 -4.82 -0.63 -33.78
N GLY A 727 -5.21 -0.26 -35.00
CA GLY A 727 -4.45 -0.62 -36.21
C GLY A 727 -3.44 0.46 -36.61
N TYR A 728 -3.69 1.67 -36.14
CA TYR A 728 -2.83 2.85 -36.19
C TYR A 728 -3.11 3.65 -34.92
N ILE A 729 -2.14 4.41 -34.40
CA ILE A 729 -2.26 5.12 -33.11
C ILE A 729 -3.56 5.94 -33.07
N GLY A 730 -4.43 5.61 -32.13
CA GLY A 730 -5.72 6.26 -31.91
C GLY A 730 -6.83 5.92 -32.90
N VAL A 731 -6.64 4.89 -33.73
CA VAL A 731 -7.61 4.43 -34.73
C VAL A 731 -7.82 2.92 -34.60
N CYS A 732 -9.05 2.53 -34.29
CA CYS A 732 -9.47 1.14 -34.21
C CYS A 732 -9.19 0.40 -35.53
N HIS A 733 -8.57 -0.76 -35.44
CA HIS A 733 -8.22 -1.60 -36.58
C HIS A 733 -9.47 -1.96 -37.38
N GLY A 734 -9.42 -1.79 -38.71
CA GLY A 734 -10.58 -2.00 -39.59
C GLY A 734 -11.19 -3.41 -39.49
N GLY A 735 -10.35 -4.43 -39.24
CA GLY A 735 -10.83 -5.79 -38.97
C GLY A 735 -11.67 -5.91 -37.69
N ILE A 736 -11.33 -5.17 -36.63
CA ILE A 736 -12.11 -5.15 -35.39
C ILE A 736 -13.43 -4.41 -35.60
N VAL A 737 -13.41 -3.33 -36.36
CA VAL A 737 -14.64 -2.61 -36.77
C VAL A 737 -15.59 -3.53 -37.53
N ALA A 738 -15.07 -4.35 -38.46
CA ALA A 738 -15.86 -5.37 -39.15
C ALA A 738 -16.42 -6.43 -38.18
N THR A 739 -15.60 -6.94 -37.25
CA THR A 739 -16.04 -7.89 -36.21
C THR A 739 -17.15 -7.32 -35.33
N MET A 740 -17.07 -6.06 -34.91
CA MET A 740 -18.13 -5.45 -34.09
C MET A 740 -19.46 -5.32 -34.85
N LEU A 741 -19.40 -4.95 -36.13
CA LEU A 741 -20.58 -4.88 -37.00
C LEU A 741 -21.21 -6.27 -37.19
N ASP A 742 -20.39 -7.27 -37.50
CA ASP A 742 -20.84 -8.66 -37.67
C ASP A 742 -21.55 -9.18 -36.43
N GLU A 743 -20.90 -9.03 -35.28
CA GLU A 743 -21.37 -9.51 -33.99
C GLU A 743 -22.72 -8.90 -33.59
N VAL A 744 -22.84 -7.56 -33.63
CA VAL A 744 -24.09 -6.89 -33.22
C VAL A 744 -25.24 -7.22 -34.19
N MET A 745 -24.96 -7.34 -35.48
CA MET A 745 -25.99 -7.75 -36.44
C MET A 745 -26.42 -9.21 -36.25
N SER A 746 -25.48 -10.12 -35.97
CA SER A 746 -25.81 -11.54 -35.68
C SER A 746 -26.67 -11.69 -34.43
N ILE A 747 -26.35 -10.96 -33.36
CA ILE A 747 -27.15 -10.95 -32.12
C ILE A 747 -28.58 -10.47 -32.40
N LEU A 748 -28.74 -9.39 -33.17
CA LEU A 748 -30.06 -8.89 -33.55
C LEU A 748 -30.88 -9.96 -34.29
N VAL A 749 -30.26 -10.69 -35.22
CA VAL A 749 -30.92 -11.78 -35.95
C VAL A 749 -31.29 -12.91 -35.02
N ALA A 750 -30.40 -13.33 -34.11
CA ALA A 750 -30.68 -14.37 -33.13
C ALA A 750 -31.89 -14.01 -32.25
N VAL A 751 -31.90 -12.79 -31.69
CA VAL A 751 -33.00 -12.30 -30.85
C VAL A 751 -34.30 -12.21 -31.63
N CYS A 752 -34.29 -11.63 -32.84
CA CYS A 752 -35.48 -11.53 -33.67
C CYS A 752 -36.06 -12.91 -34.03
N ARG A 753 -35.20 -13.92 -34.28
CA ARG A 753 -35.63 -15.30 -34.55
C ARG A 753 -36.29 -15.93 -33.34
N THR A 754 -35.69 -15.76 -32.15
CA THR A 754 -36.27 -16.28 -30.91
C THR A 754 -37.66 -15.67 -30.62
N GLU A 755 -37.85 -14.37 -30.89
CA GLU A 755 -39.17 -13.72 -30.80
C GLU A 755 -40.19 -14.30 -31.80
N GLN A 756 -39.74 -14.80 -32.95
CA GLN A 756 -40.57 -15.51 -33.93
C GLN A 756 -40.82 -16.99 -33.57
N GLY A 757 -40.33 -17.47 -32.41
CA GLY A 757 -40.43 -18.88 -32.02
C GLY A 757 -39.47 -19.80 -32.79
N LEU A 758 -38.46 -19.24 -33.45
CA LEU A 758 -37.45 -19.98 -34.21
C LEU A 758 -36.17 -20.16 -33.37
N ASP A 759 -35.38 -21.17 -33.72
CA ASP A 759 -34.07 -21.41 -33.12
C ASP A 759 -33.07 -20.24 -33.39
N PHE A 760 -32.16 -20.03 -32.44
CA PHE A 760 -31.19 -18.94 -32.41
C PHE A 760 -30.08 -19.08 -33.47
N SER A 761 -29.89 -20.27 -34.06
CA SER A 761 -28.80 -20.52 -35.01
C SER A 761 -28.93 -19.70 -36.30
N ASN A 762 -27.87 -18.95 -36.57
CA ASN A 762 -27.68 -18.19 -37.79
C ASN A 762 -26.18 -18.05 -38.04
N VAL A 763 -25.81 -17.86 -39.30
CA VAL A 763 -24.43 -17.55 -39.69
C VAL A 763 -24.43 -16.37 -40.66
N THR A 764 -23.34 -15.61 -40.65
CA THR A 764 -23.08 -14.56 -41.62
C THR A 764 -22.79 -15.19 -42.99
N ALA A 765 -23.67 -14.97 -43.96
CA ALA A 765 -23.48 -15.44 -45.34
C ALA A 765 -22.78 -14.39 -46.22
N ASP A 766 -23.03 -13.11 -45.95
CA ASP A 766 -22.37 -11.99 -46.62
C ASP A 766 -22.28 -10.81 -45.65
N LEU A 767 -21.16 -10.09 -45.69
CA LEU A 767 -20.95 -8.87 -44.90
C LEU A 767 -20.16 -7.87 -45.73
N ARG A 768 -20.79 -6.74 -46.05
CA ARG A 768 -20.13 -5.59 -46.64
C ARG A 768 -19.92 -4.52 -45.59
N VAL A 769 -18.67 -4.11 -45.38
CA VAL A 769 -18.30 -3.01 -44.49
C VAL A 769 -17.79 -1.83 -45.31
N THR A 770 -18.36 -0.65 -45.05
CA THR A 770 -17.90 0.63 -45.60
C THR A 770 -17.30 1.48 -44.49
N PHE A 771 -16.00 1.76 -44.57
CA PHE A 771 -15.31 2.65 -43.63
C PHE A 771 -15.47 4.10 -44.10
N VAL A 772 -16.32 4.87 -43.42
CA VAL A 772 -16.63 6.26 -43.79
C VAL A 772 -15.60 7.22 -43.20
N LYS A 773 -15.27 7.03 -41.92
CA LYS A 773 -14.27 7.78 -41.16
C LYS A 773 -13.53 6.83 -40.20
N PRO A 774 -12.32 7.20 -39.73
CA PRO A 774 -11.63 6.45 -38.69
C PRO A 774 -12.51 6.29 -37.45
N VAL A 775 -12.57 5.08 -36.90
CA VAL A 775 -13.22 4.83 -35.61
C VAL A 775 -12.18 5.12 -34.51
N PRO A 776 -12.35 6.17 -33.70
CA PRO A 776 -11.32 6.61 -32.77
C PRO A 776 -11.17 5.67 -31.57
N THR A 777 -9.98 5.64 -31.01
CA THR A 777 -9.62 4.94 -29.77
C THR A 777 -8.72 5.84 -28.91
N PRO A 778 -8.96 5.95 -27.59
CA PRO A 778 -10.13 5.48 -26.87
C PRO A 778 -11.38 6.31 -27.23
N ALA A 779 -12.54 5.68 -27.31
CA ALA A 779 -13.81 6.36 -27.53
C ALA A 779 -15.00 5.53 -27.07
N VAL A 780 -16.12 6.19 -26.80
CA VAL A 780 -17.43 5.52 -26.73
C VAL A 780 -18.15 5.75 -28.04
N VAL A 781 -18.60 4.66 -28.66
CA VAL A 781 -19.37 4.70 -29.91
C VAL A 781 -20.71 4.02 -29.72
N LEU A 782 -21.69 4.41 -30.52
CA LEU A 782 -22.98 3.73 -30.62
C LEU A 782 -23.02 2.93 -31.92
N LEU A 783 -23.31 1.64 -31.82
CA LEU A 783 -23.55 0.77 -32.96
C LEU A 783 -25.06 0.50 -33.05
N THR A 784 -25.70 0.96 -34.11
CA THR A 784 -27.11 0.70 -34.37
C THR A 784 -27.23 -0.36 -35.45
N ALA A 785 -28.11 -1.34 -35.29
CA ALA A 785 -28.41 -2.32 -36.33
C ALA A 785 -29.91 -2.52 -36.44
N LYS A 786 -30.41 -2.68 -37.68
CA LYS A 786 -31.83 -2.83 -37.98
C LYS A 786 -32.06 -3.86 -39.08
N ILE A 787 -33.06 -4.71 -38.88
CA ILE A 787 -33.52 -5.67 -39.88
C ILE A 787 -34.23 -4.89 -41.00
N ARG A 788 -33.72 -5.01 -42.22
CA ARG A 788 -34.26 -4.38 -43.42
C ARG A 788 -35.32 -5.26 -44.09
N ASP A 789 -35.08 -6.56 -44.17
CA ASP A 789 -35.93 -7.50 -44.89
C ASP A 789 -35.73 -8.92 -44.35
N ILE A 790 -36.80 -9.71 -44.33
CA ILE A 790 -36.81 -11.12 -43.94
C ILE A 790 -37.43 -11.92 -45.09
N LYS A 791 -36.65 -12.76 -45.76
CA LYS A 791 -37.14 -13.60 -46.87
C LYS A 791 -37.29 -15.05 -46.44
N LYS A 792 -38.52 -15.57 -46.56
CA LYS A 792 -38.88 -16.98 -46.32
C LYS A 792 -38.40 -17.52 -44.96
N GLU A 793 -38.39 -16.67 -43.93
CA GLU A 793 -37.96 -17.02 -42.55
C GLU A 793 -36.52 -17.59 -42.42
N ARG A 794 -35.74 -17.50 -43.51
CA ARG A 794 -34.39 -18.09 -43.62
C ARG A 794 -33.29 -17.09 -43.87
N LYS A 795 -33.63 -15.92 -44.43
CA LYS A 795 -32.65 -14.89 -44.85
C LYS A 795 -33.00 -13.56 -44.22
N TYR A 796 -32.10 -13.03 -43.42
CA TYR A 796 -32.25 -11.76 -42.72
C TYR A 796 -31.24 -10.78 -43.29
N TYR A 797 -31.74 -9.68 -43.85
CA TYR A 797 -30.91 -8.58 -44.33
C TYR A 797 -30.87 -7.52 -43.24
N VAL A 798 -29.67 -7.16 -42.80
CA VAL A 798 -29.45 -6.23 -41.69
C VAL A 798 -28.55 -5.09 -42.15
N ASN A 799 -28.92 -3.88 -41.79
CA ASN A 799 -28.06 -2.71 -41.93
C ASN A 799 -27.60 -2.27 -40.56
N ALA A 800 -26.35 -1.85 -40.44
CA ALA A 800 -25.79 -1.32 -39.20
C ALA A 800 -24.90 -0.11 -39.43
N ASP A 801 -24.86 0.82 -38.48
CA ASP A 801 -23.97 1.97 -38.47
C ASP A 801 -23.23 2.05 -37.13
N ILE A 802 -21.93 2.33 -37.17
CA ILE A 802 -21.15 2.80 -36.01
C ILE A 802 -21.13 4.32 -36.07
N VAL A 803 -21.60 4.98 -35.01
CA VAL A 803 -21.68 6.44 -34.91
C VAL A 803 -20.94 6.97 -33.67
N ASP A 804 -20.41 8.19 -33.78
CA ASP A 804 -19.82 8.92 -32.66
C ASP A 804 -20.90 9.60 -31.78
N GLU A 805 -20.46 10.29 -30.72
CA GLU A 805 -21.32 11.04 -29.79
C GLU A 805 -22.22 12.09 -30.48
N LYS A 806 -21.82 12.57 -31.67
CA LYS A 806 -22.54 13.60 -32.45
C LYS A 806 -23.50 12.97 -33.47
N GLY A 807 -23.55 11.63 -33.54
CA GLY A 807 -24.32 10.90 -34.54
C GLY A 807 -23.64 10.82 -35.91
N THR A 808 -22.36 11.15 -36.01
CA THR A 808 -21.61 11.03 -37.27
C THR A 808 -21.34 9.56 -37.57
N VAL A 809 -21.72 9.08 -38.75
CA VAL A 809 -21.40 7.72 -39.20
C VAL A 809 -19.90 7.57 -39.44
N LEU A 810 -19.28 6.62 -38.76
CA LEU A 810 -17.88 6.26 -38.87
C LEU A 810 -17.69 5.01 -39.75
N ALA A 811 -18.55 4.01 -39.60
CA ALA A 811 -18.56 2.83 -40.46
C ALA A 811 -19.99 2.31 -40.65
N ARG A 812 -20.24 1.66 -41.78
CA ARG A 812 -21.54 1.05 -42.13
C ARG A 812 -21.36 -0.42 -42.46
N GLY A 813 -22.26 -1.26 -41.97
CA GLY A 813 -22.37 -2.68 -42.29
C GLY A 813 -23.66 -2.99 -43.04
N GLU A 814 -23.57 -3.81 -44.07
CA GLU A 814 -24.71 -4.45 -44.73
C GLU A 814 -24.47 -5.96 -44.68
N GLY A 815 -25.30 -6.67 -43.92
CA GLY A 815 -25.14 -8.10 -43.67
C GLY A 815 -26.32 -8.94 -44.19
N LEU A 816 -26.02 -10.13 -44.69
CA LEU A 816 -26.98 -11.21 -44.93
C LEU A 816 -26.69 -12.34 -43.96
N PHE A 817 -27.67 -12.65 -43.12
CA PHE A 817 -27.60 -13.78 -42.19
C PHE A 817 -28.56 -14.87 -42.66
N ILE A 818 -28.09 -16.11 -42.64
CA ILE A 818 -28.88 -17.28 -43.03
C ILE A 818 -28.98 -18.26 -41.88
N HIS A 819 -30.15 -18.89 -41.75
CA HIS A 819 -30.31 -20.01 -40.84
C HIS A 819 -29.65 -21.27 -41.43
N VAL A 820 -28.88 -21.96 -40.59
CA VAL A 820 -28.31 -23.27 -40.89
C VAL A 820 -29.01 -24.27 -39.97
N PRO A 821 -29.83 -25.19 -40.51
CA PRO A 821 -30.44 -26.24 -39.68
C PRO A 821 -29.33 -27.01 -38.96
N PRO A 822 -29.51 -27.41 -37.70
CA PRO A 822 -28.55 -28.24 -37.00
C PRO A 822 -28.36 -29.55 -37.78
N ASP A 823 -27.18 -29.76 -38.35
CA ASP A 823 -26.80 -31.02 -38.96
C ASP A 823 -26.56 -32.02 -37.82
N THR A 824 -27.46 -32.99 -37.67
CA THR A 824 -27.49 -33.98 -36.58
C THR A 824 -26.31 -34.96 -36.59
N THR A 825 -25.24 -34.69 -37.35
CA THR A 825 -24.13 -35.64 -37.50
C THR A 825 -22.74 -35.15 -37.13
N LYS A 826 -22.48 -33.86 -36.85
CA LYS A 826 -21.16 -33.42 -36.36
C LYS A 826 -21.22 -32.14 -35.52
N LEU A 827 -21.32 -32.29 -34.20
CA LEU A 827 -20.73 -31.39 -33.20
C LEU A 827 -20.33 -32.22 -31.98
#